data_AF-A0A7C5IGR5-F1
#
_entry.id   AF-A0A7C5IGR5-F1
#
_cell.length_a   1.000
_cell.length_b   1.000
_cell.length_c   1.000
_cell.angle_alpha   90.00
_cell.angle_beta   90.00
_cell.angle_gamma   90.00
#
_symmetry.space_group_name_H-M   'P 1'
#
loop_
_entity.id
_entity.type
_entity.pdbx_description
1 polymer ?
#
loop_
_entity_poly.entity_id
_entity_poly.type
_entity_poly.pdbx_seq_one_letter_code
_entity_poly.pdbx_strand_id
1 'polypeptide(L)'
;MDRYTEKVKIIGADEKTLMGISERNLLSLNLEEMKIVQEYFTSLGRNPTDCEMETIAQTWSEHCYHKIFKADIEYSERKGKKIKTEKITLLKEIQTATEKASKDFCVSVFKDNAGIIRFNKRYGIAFKVETHNHPSALEPYGGAGTGIGGVIRDILGAGKGAFPILNTDIFCFGLQDASYEKLPEGVLHPRRVFRGVVSGVRDYGNRMGIPTASGAIIFDSGYQNNCLVYCGTVGIIPLDKVEKEVRENDYVVVVGGKTGRDGIHGATFSSVALDKDISTSVVQIGNPIVEKKMMDVLMKARDENLYSAVTDCGAGGLSSAVGEMGKDVGAVVYLEKVPLKYEGLAPWEIWVSESQERMVLSVPEKDIQRLLQLFSEEDVEATVIGQFVNTGKLEIFYNGERVCNLDMRFLHRGLPPRKLKASYHIKKNIPVPNINLKEPFDWEERVLNILGSSNIASKEVVIRQYDHEVQAHTIIKPLTGMEQKGPSDATVLKPLYNNWKGIAVGCGINPFYGMIDPYYMAGCCIEEAIRNIVAVGADPDKVAILDNFCWGDVNDEKNLGALVRNVKGCRDFAIKYRVPFISGKDSLNNFFIDKKTGIKTSIPGTLLISAVGIVSDIRKAITSDFKEEGNCLYICGKTYNELGASEYYRRYKIEGGAVPVPHPLRTRMVMKKIHRCIKEGIILSCHDCSDGGFIISILEMAIGGEKGAIVYLDNIPSLDSSLEVLLFSESQGRFIVEVERQCRDVFESMMSGLDVSYIGSVHDNSELRCIYKGETILEIPIKKAGDVWRSGLKW
;
A
#
# COMPACT_ATOMS: atom_id res chain seq x y z
N MET A 1 3.87 2.31 48.21
CA MET A 1 3.84 1.59 46.92
C MET A 1 2.46 1.85 46.37
N ASP A 2 2.40 2.46 45.20
CA ASP A 2 1.14 2.63 44.46
C ASP A 2 0.58 1.23 44.17
N ARG A 3 -0.73 1.02 44.34
CA ARG A 3 -1.30 -0.35 44.39
C ARG A 3 -1.32 -1.00 43.00
N TYR A 4 -1.33 -0.18 41.95
CA TYR A 4 -1.56 -0.60 40.58
C TYR A 4 -0.51 -0.13 39.56
N THR A 5 0.46 0.70 39.95
CA THR A 5 1.51 1.21 39.05
C THR A 5 2.89 1.10 39.64
N GLU A 6 3.88 0.84 38.81
CA GLU A 6 5.29 0.97 39.18
C GLU A 6 5.80 2.39 38.88
N LYS A 7 6.62 2.96 39.79
CA LYS A 7 7.33 4.21 39.52
C LYS A 7 8.65 3.92 38.80
N VAL A 8 8.79 4.40 37.57
CA VAL A 8 10.00 4.21 36.77
C VAL A 8 11.03 5.28 37.17
N LYS A 9 12.10 4.87 37.85
CA LYS A 9 13.10 5.78 38.42
C LYS A 9 14.04 6.35 37.34
N ILE A 10 13.63 7.45 36.72
CA ILE A 10 14.45 8.15 35.72
C ILE A 10 15.07 9.44 36.26
N ILE A 11 14.50 10.10 37.28
CA ILE A 11 15.08 11.33 37.83
C ILE A 11 16.46 11.02 38.44
N GLY A 12 17.49 11.74 37.97
CA GLY A 12 18.87 11.57 38.41
C GLY A 12 19.56 10.29 37.89
N ALA A 13 18.91 9.52 37.02
CA ALA A 13 19.51 8.38 36.35
C ALA A 13 20.56 8.85 35.33
N ASP A 14 21.69 8.15 35.26
CA ASP A 14 22.71 8.39 34.23
C ASP A 14 22.29 7.82 32.86
N GLU A 15 23.05 8.14 31.81
CA GLU A 15 22.73 7.74 30.43
C GLU A 15 22.63 6.22 30.28
N LYS A 16 23.50 5.47 30.96
CA LYS A 16 23.50 4.00 30.94
C LYS A 16 22.24 3.44 31.60
N THR A 17 21.81 4.03 32.71
CA THR A 17 20.61 3.62 33.42
C THR A 17 19.36 3.95 32.61
N LEU A 18 19.29 5.12 31.97
CA LEU A 18 18.18 5.48 31.08
C LEU A 18 18.04 4.49 29.92
N MET A 19 19.13 4.17 29.22
CA MET A 19 19.08 3.18 28.14
C MET A 19 18.73 1.79 28.66
N GLY A 20 19.27 1.37 29.81
CA GLY A 20 18.92 0.10 30.44
C GLY A 20 17.44 0.00 30.84
N ILE A 21 16.77 1.12 31.16
CA ILE A 21 15.31 1.17 31.38
C ILE A 21 14.57 1.01 30.05
N SER A 22 14.98 1.74 29.01
CA SER A 22 14.36 1.68 27.68
C SER A 22 14.41 0.26 27.09
N GLU A 23 15.57 -0.41 27.19
CA GLU A 23 15.78 -1.78 26.71
C GLU A 23 14.98 -2.80 27.52
N ARG A 24 15.05 -2.73 28.86
CA ARG A 24 14.37 -3.71 29.73
C ARG A 24 12.85 -3.67 29.59
N ASN A 25 12.31 -2.47 29.42
CA ASN A 25 10.87 -2.26 29.32
C ASN A 25 10.39 -2.21 27.86
N LEU A 26 11.25 -2.50 26.88
CA LEU A 26 10.91 -2.52 25.45
C LEU A 26 10.27 -1.22 24.93
N LEU A 27 10.69 -0.09 25.47
CA LEU A 27 10.14 1.24 25.12
C LEU A 27 10.58 1.71 23.74
N SER A 28 11.69 1.17 23.22
CA SER A 28 12.31 1.60 21.94
C SER A 28 12.59 3.11 21.86
N LEU A 29 12.79 3.77 23.01
CA LEU A 29 13.19 5.17 23.09
C LEU A 29 14.72 5.27 23.06
N ASN A 30 15.27 6.14 22.22
CA ASN A 30 16.70 6.42 22.18
C ASN A 30 17.13 7.33 23.34
N LEU A 31 18.44 7.54 23.49
CA LEU A 31 18.99 8.32 24.60
C LEU A 31 18.48 9.77 24.64
N GLU A 32 18.34 10.42 23.49
CA GLU A 32 17.85 11.81 23.41
C GLU A 32 16.37 11.88 23.85
N GLU A 33 15.56 10.93 23.38
CA GLU A 33 14.15 10.79 23.78
C GLU A 33 14.03 10.53 25.29
N MET A 34 14.82 9.59 25.84
CA MET A 34 14.83 9.31 27.28
C MET A 34 15.26 10.52 28.12
N LYS A 35 16.20 11.34 27.63
CA LYS A 35 16.60 12.59 28.30
C LYS A 35 15.48 13.62 28.30
N ILE A 36 14.76 13.79 27.19
CA ILE A 36 13.59 14.70 27.13
C ILE A 36 12.52 14.26 28.14
N VAL A 37 12.25 12.96 28.22
CA VAL A 37 11.31 12.41 29.21
C VAL A 37 11.82 12.66 30.63
N GLN A 38 13.11 12.42 30.91
CA GLN A 38 13.72 12.71 32.20
C GLN A 38 13.60 14.18 32.59
N GLU A 39 13.88 15.10 31.67
CA GLU A 39 13.77 16.55 31.89
C GLU A 39 12.33 16.96 32.21
N TYR A 40 11.35 16.45 31.45
CA TYR A 40 9.93 16.69 31.70
C TYR A 40 9.52 16.26 33.11
N PHE A 41 9.80 15.01 33.49
CA PHE A 41 9.44 14.50 34.81
C PHE A 41 10.24 15.15 35.96
N THR A 42 11.48 15.55 35.71
CA THR A 42 12.27 16.36 36.65
C THR A 42 11.60 17.71 36.90
N SER A 43 11.08 18.37 35.87
CA SER A 43 10.34 19.64 36.00
C SER A 43 9.05 19.49 36.81
N LEU A 44 8.43 18.30 36.78
CA LEU A 44 7.24 17.96 37.58
C LEU A 44 7.59 17.52 39.02
N GLY A 45 8.88 17.35 39.35
CA GLY A 45 9.31 16.91 40.68
C GLY A 45 8.92 15.47 41.03
N ARG A 46 8.63 14.61 40.05
CA ARG A 46 8.19 13.22 40.27
C ARG A 46 8.66 12.28 39.17
N ASN A 47 8.88 11.01 39.52
CA ASN A 47 9.08 9.97 38.51
C ASN A 47 7.76 9.62 37.78
N PRO A 48 7.83 9.18 36.52
CA PRO A 48 6.67 8.65 35.80
C PRO A 48 6.17 7.33 36.38
N THR A 49 4.91 7.01 36.11
CA THR A 49 4.40 5.63 36.20
C THR A 49 4.81 4.82 34.97
N ASP A 50 4.75 3.50 35.08
CA ASP A 50 4.80 2.57 33.96
C ASP A 50 3.80 2.96 32.84
N CYS A 51 2.56 3.25 33.18
CA CYS A 51 1.52 3.68 32.24
C CYS A 51 1.90 4.96 31.47
N GLU A 52 2.53 5.92 32.14
CA GLU A 52 3.03 7.15 31.50
C GLU A 52 4.20 6.87 30.55
N MET A 53 5.15 6.02 30.96
CA MET A 53 6.28 5.64 30.10
C MET A 53 5.81 4.89 28.86
N GLU A 54 4.89 3.94 29.02
CA GLU A 54 4.32 3.17 27.92
C GLU A 54 3.52 4.07 26.96
N THR A 55 2.72 4.99 27.49
CA THR A 55 1.98 5.99 26.67
C THR A 55 2.94 6.83 25.82
N ILE A 56 4.04 7.32 26.40
CA ILE A 56 5.06 8.10 25.68
C ILE A 56 5.76 7.23 24.63
N ALA A 57 6.19 6.02 25.00
CA ALA A 57 6.89 5.10 24.11
C ALA A 57 6.08 4.75 22.86
N GLN A 58 4.79 4.43 23.03
CA GLN A 58 3.92 4.14 21.89
C GLN A 58 3.69 5.37 21.01
N THR A 59 3.40 6.53 21.62
CA THR A 59 3.13 7.77 20.89
C THR A 59 4.36 8.27 20.12
N TRP A 60 5.55 8.12 20.67
CA TRP A 60 6.82 8.56 20.06
C TRP A 60 7.53 7.45 19.26
N SER A 61 6.88 6.31 19.05
CA SER A 61 7.38 5.25 18.18
C SER A 61 7.51 5.74 16.73
N GLU A 62 8.35 5.08 15.91
CA GLU A 62 8.45 5.42 14.50
C GLU A 62 7.10 5.21 13.79
N HIS A 63 6.41 4.12 14.15
CA HIS A 63 5.13 3.72 13.57
C HIS A 63 4.01 4.76 13.74
N CYS A 64 3.94 5.44 14.90
CA CYS A 64 2.89 6.42 15.18
C CYS A 64 3.33 7.86 14.88
N TYR A 65 4.58 8.23 15.21
CA TYR A 65 5.02 9.62 15.09
C TYR A 65 5.64 9.96 13.72
N HIS A 66 6.07 8.96 12.94
CA HIS A 66 6.74 9.14 11.63
C HIS A 66 7.99 10.03 11.73
N LYS A 67 8.90 9.73 12.67
CA LYS A 67 10.02 10.61 13.03
C LYS A 67 10.97 10.84 11.86
N ILE A 68 11.22 9.83 11.03
CA ILE A 68 12.08 9.94 9.84
C ILE A 68 11.44 10.83 8.79
N PHE A 69 10.14 10.67 8.53
CA PHE A 69 9.44 11.49 7.53
C PHE A 69 9.30 12.96 7.95
N LYS A 70 9.29 13.23 9.25
CA LYS A 70 9.29 14.58 9.85
C LYS A 70 10.70 15.13 10.16
N ALA A 71 11.76 14.37 9.90
CA ALA A 71 13.13 14.76 10.24
C ALA A 71 13.65 15.94 9.38
N ASP A 72 14.62 16.67 9.93
CA ASP A 72 15.47 17.60 9.21
C ASP A 72 16.67 16.84 8.64
N ILE A 73 16.64 16.56 7.33
CA ILE A 73 17.67 15.74 6.66
C ILE A 73 18.63 16.63 5.86
N GLU A 74 19.92 16.55 6.16
CA GLU A 74 20.99 17.08 5.31
C GLU A 74 21.33 16.02 4.25
N TYR A 75 20.91 16.26 3.00
CA TYR A 75 21.04 15.32 1.90
C TYR A 75 22.15 15.74 0.94
N SER A 76 23.08 14.83 0.64
CA SER A 76 24.14 15.01 -0.35
C SER A 76 24.03 14.02 -1.51
N GLU A 77 23.88 14.54 -2.73
CA GLU A 77 23.79 13.74 -3.95
C GLU A 77 25.02 13.93 -4.84
N ARG A 78 25.67 12.82 -5.21
CA ARG A 78 26.89 12.83 -6.02
C ARG A 78 26.63 12.26 -7.41
N LYS A 79 27.01 13.03 -8.45
CA LYS A 79 27.06 12.59 -9.85
C LYS A 79 28.47 12.80 -10.40
N GLY A 80 29.27 11.73 -10.45
CA GLY A 80 30.68 11.81 -10.83
C GLY A 80 31.49 12.66 -9.83
N LYS A 81 32.04 13.79 -10.27
CA LYS A 81 32.77 14.75 -9.41
C LYS A 81 31.88 15.85 -8.82
N LYS A 82 30.64 16.00 -9.29
CA LYS A 82 29.71 17.03 -8.79
C LYS A 82 28.96 16.50 -7.57
N ILE A 83 28.89 17.32 -6.52
CA ILE A 83 28.12 17.06 -5.29
C ILE A 83 27.15 18.22 -5.12
N LYS A 84 25.88 17.91 -4.88
CA LYS A 84 24.86 18.88 -4.49
C LYS A 84 24.37 18.52 -3.09
N THR A 85 24.31 19.49 -2.19
CA THR A 85 23.78 19.32 -0.83
C THR A 85 22.56 20.20 -0.64
N GLU A 86 21.53 19.69 0.03
CA GLU A 86 20.32 20.43 0.38
C GLU A 86 19.71 19.92 1.68
N LYS A 87 18.83 20.72 2.29
CA LYS A 87 18.03 20.30 3.45
C LYS A 87 16.64 19.89 2.98
N ILE A 88 16.14 18.78 3.50
CA ILE A 88 14.87 18.20 3.07
C ILE A 88 14.11 17.57 4.23
N THR A 89 12.78 17.59 4.15
CA THR A 89 11.86 16.89 5.06
C THR A 89 10.92 16.08 4.18
N LEU A 90 10.91 14.75 4.33
CA LEU A 90 10.25 13.85 3.36
C LEU A 90 8.74 14.11 3.28
N LEU A 91 8.05 14.24 4.42
CA LEU A 91 6.62 14.51 4.46
C LEU A 91 6.26 15.82 3.74
N LYS A 92 7.09 16.85 3.89
CA LYS A 92 6.89 18.17 3.25
C LYS A 92 6.99 18.07 1.72
N GLU A 93 7.83 17.18 1.21
CA GLU A 93 7.96 16.96 -0.24
C GLU A 93 6.69 16.35 -0.83
N ILE A 94 6.10 15.35 -0.14
CA ILE A 94 4.82 14.74 -0.53
C ILE A 94 3.68 15.75 -0.42
N GLN A 95 3.60 16.50 0.68
CA GLN A 95 2.61 17.57 0.86
C GLN A 95 2.73 18.64 -0.24
N THR A 96 3.95 19.09 -0.55
CA THR A 96 4.21 20.06 -1.64
C THR A 96 3.77 19.51 -2.99
N ALA A 97 3.96 18.21 -3.24
CA ALA A 97 3.51 17.56 -4.47
C ALA A 97 1.98 17.63 -4.58
N THR A 98 1.29 17.26 -3.50
CA THR A 98 -0.17 17.34 -3.39
C THR A 98 -0.65 18.77 -3.55
N GLU A 99 -0.11 19.76 -2.85
CA GLU A 99 -0.52 21.16 -2.96
C GLU A 99 -0.43 21.68 -4.40
N LYS A 100 0.67 21.36 -5.10
CA LYS A 100 0.90 21.77 -6.50
C LYS A 100 0.11 20.96 -7.52
N ALA A 101 -0.23 19.71 -7.21
CA ALA A 101 -1.06 18.85 -8.05
C ALA A 101 -2.55 18.90 -7.69
N SER A 102 -2.89 19.59 -6.59
CA SER A 102 -4.20 19.56 -5.95
C SER A 102 -5.27 20.00 -6.93
N LYS A 103 -6.43 19.37 -6.79
CA LYS A 103 -7.58 19.62 -7.64
C LYS A 103 -8.81 19.77 -6.77
N ASP A 104 -9.84 20.39 -7.34
CA ASP A 104 -11.11 20.69 -6.67
C ASP A 104 -11.87 19.45 -6.15
N PHE A 105 -11.43 18.25 -6.54
CA PHE A 105 -12.03 16.99 -6.11
C PHE A 105 -11.35 16.37 -4.88
N CYS A 106 -10.23 16.89 -4.36
CA CYS A 106 -9.71 16.48 -3.05
C CYS A 106 -10.57 17.06 -1.93
N VAL A 107 -11.04 16.22 -1.00
CA VAL A 107 -11.96 16.63 0.09
C VAL A 107 -11.25 16.65 1.44
N SER A 108 -10.62 15.53 1.82
CA SER A 108 -9.82 15.42 3.04
C SER A 108 -8.49 14.74 2.69
N VAL A 109 -7.38 15.38 3.02
CA VAL A 109 -6.03 14.94 2.65
C VAL A 109 -5.07 15.24 3.80
N PHE A 110 -4.35 14.22 4.27
CA PHE A 110 -3.41 14.30 5.42
C PHE A 110 -4.03 14.84 6.73
N LYS A 111 -5.33 14.65 6.94
CA LYS A 111 -6.05 15.16 8.12
C LYS A 111 -6.76 14.08 8.95
N ASP A 112 -6.88 12.88 8.40
CA ASP A 112 -7.76 11.83 8.90
C ASP A 112 -7.13 10.45 8.61
N ASN A 113 -7.74 9.38 9.11
CA ASN A 113 -7.32 7.99 8.92
C ASN A 113 -7.14 7.61 7.45
N ALA A 114 -7.92 8.22 6.55
CA ALA A 114 -7.89 7.97 5.11
C ALA A 114 -7.97 9.27 4.29
N GLY A 115 -7.47 9.20 3.06
CA GLY A 115 -7.63 10.27 2.08
C GLY A 115 -8.99 10.18 1.40
N ILE A 116 -9.69 11.31 1.24
CA ILE A 116 -11.03 11.36 0.66
C ILE A 116 -11.04 12.24 -0.60
N ILE A 117 -11.56 11.68 -1.69
CA ILE A 117 -11.84 12.39 -2.94
C ILE A 117 -13.34 12.49 -3.20
N ARG A 118 -13.77 13.50 -3.95
CA ARG A 118 -15.16 13.75 -4.30
C ARG A 118 -15.60 12.79 -5.41
N PHE A 119 -16.55 11.92 -5.09
CA PHE A 119 -17.17 11.05 -6.08
C PHE A 119 -18.22 11.79 -6.89
N ASN A 120 -19.13 12.50 -6.22
CA ASN A 120 -20.17 13.31 -6.86
C ASN A 120 -20.60 14.44 -5.91
N LYS A 121 -21.77 15.05 -6.14
CA LYS A 121 -22.26 16.16 -5.31
C LYS A 121 -22.65 15.74 -3.88
N ARG A 122 -22.89 14.46 -3.63
CA ARG A 122 -23.36 13.92 -2.33
C ARG A 122 -22.36 12.99 -1.66
N TYR A 123 -21.50 12.31 -2.40
CA TYR A 123 -20.59 11.30 -1.89
C TYR A 123 -19.12 11.59 -2.21
N GLY A 124 -18.24 11.13 -1.32
CA GLY A 124 -16.81 10.98 -1.49
C GLY A 124 -16.39 9.51 -1.48
N ILE A 125 -15.15 9.25 -1.89
CA ILE A 125 -14.46 7.96 -1.80
C ILE A 125 -13.27 8.14 -0.86
N ALA A 126 -13.24 7.38 0.22
CA ALA A 126 -12.11 7.23 1.12
C ALA A 126 -11.20 6.10 0.61
N PHE A 127 -9.88 6.27 0.65
CA PHE A 127 -8.93 5.20 0.35
C PHE A 127 -7.74 5.30 1.29
N LYS A 128 -7.36 4.16 1.85
CA LYS A 128 -6.20 3.97 2.71
C LYS A 128 -5.52 2.65 2.35
N VAL A 129 -4.19 2.66 2.45
CA VAL A 129 -3.33 1.48 2.37
C VAL A 129 -2.38 1.55 3.55
N GLU A 130 -2.19 0.41 4.21
CA GLU A 130 -1.32 0.19 5.36
C GLU A 130 -0.38 -0.99 5.07
N THR A 131 0.59 -1.20 5.97
CA THR A 131 1.57 -2.30 5.87
C THR A 131 1.56 -3.14 7.13
N HIS A 132 1.76 -4.45 7.01
CA HIS A 132 1.80 -5.37 8.14
C HIS A 132 2.96 -6.39 8.03
N ASN A 133 4.17 -5.88 7.75
CA ASN A 133 5.34 -6.65 7.32
C ASN A 133 5.90 -7.58 8.41
N HIS A 134 6.44 -7.03 9.50
CA HIS A 134 7.09 -7.81 10.57
C HIS A 134 6.18 -8.87 11.20
N PRO A 135 4.90 -8.57 11.54
CA PRO A 135 4.02 -9.60 12.09
C PRO A 135 3.76 -10.72 11.07
N SER A 136 3.61 -10.38 9.79
CA SER A 136 3.40 -11.38 8.73
C SER A 136 4.64 -12.23 8.45
N ALA A 137 5.84 -11.74 8.74
CA ALA A 137 7.07 -12.52 8.64
C ALA A 137 7.16 -13.58 9.77
N LEU A 138 6.56 -13.31 10.93
CA LEU A 138 6.60 -14.19 12.12
C LEU A 138 5.42 -15.15 12.20
N GLU A 139 4.20 -14.63 12.03
CA GLU A 139 2.95 -15.40 12.01
C GLU A 139 2.11 -14.89 10.82
N PRO A 140 2.30 -15.52 9.63
CA PRO A 140 1.76 -14.99 8.38
C PRO A 140 0.23 -14.89 8.32
N TYR A 141 -0.50 -15.80 8.96
CA TYR A 141 -1.97 -15.84 8.86
C TYR A 141 -2.62 -14.71 9.65
N GLY A 142 -2.31 -14.62 10.95
CA GLY A 142 -2.77 -13.59 11.84
C GLY A 142 -2.27 -12.22 11.42
N GLY A 143 -0.98 -12.10 11.09
CA GLY A 143 -0.37 -10.84 10.64
C GLY A 143 -1.08 -10.24 9.41
N ALA A 144 -1.38 -11.04 8.39
CA ALA A 144 -2.10 -10.54 7.23
C ALA A 144 -3.58 -10.27 7.50
N GLY A 145 -4.23 -11.13 8.29
CA GLY A 145 -5.62 -10.96 8.70
C GLY A 145 -5.85 -9.66 9.48
N THR A 146 -5.01 -9.38 10.47
CA THR A 146 -5.08 -8.12 11.24
C THR A 146 -4.65 -6.90 10.42
N GLY A 147 -3.77 -7.08 9.44
CA GLY A 147 -3.46 -6.04 8.45
C GLY A 147 -4.71 -5.59 7.67
N ILE A 148 -5.50 -6.54 7.17
CA ILE A 148 -6.77 -6.23 6.48
C ILE A 148 -7.81 -5.63 7.44
N GLY A 149 -8.01 -6.23 8.62
CA GLY A 149 -8.95 -5.69 9.60
C GLY A 149 -8.60 -4.27 10.04
N GLY A 150 -7.32 -4.00 10.29
CA GLY A 150 -6.83 -2.65 10.64
C GLY A 150 -7.20 -1.60 9.60
N VAL A 151 -6.89 -1.85 8.32
CA VAL A 151 -7.19 -0.86 7.26
C VAL A 151 -8.69 -0.74 6.96
N ILE A 152 -9.49 -1.78 7.20
CA ILE A 152 -10.96 -1.65 7.18
C ILE A 152 -11.40 -0.66 8.26
N ARG A 153 -10.88 -0.78 9.48
CA ARG A 153 -11.17 0.15 10.57
C ARG A 153 -10.71 1.58 10.29
N ASP A 154 -9.60 1.78 9.58
CA ASP A 154 -9.20 3.12 9.11
C ASP A 154 -10.29 3.77 8.23
N ILE A 155 -10.93 2.98 7.35
CA ILE A 155 -12.04 3.46 6.52
C ILE A 155 -13.30 3.71 7.35
N LEU A 156 -13.57 2.89 8.37
CA LEU A 156 -14.62 3.15 9.35
C LEU A 156 -14.32 4.36 10.25
N GLY A 157 -13.05 4.74 10.40
CA GLY A 157 -12.57 5.91 11.11
C GLY A 157 -12.53 7.18 10.26
N ALA A 158 -12.55 7.06 8.93
CA ALA A 158 -12.52 8.20 8.02
C ALA A 158 -13.80 9.05 8.12
N GLY A 159 -13.65 10.33 8.46
CA GLY A 159 -14.78 11.21 8.82
C GLY A 159 -15.60 10.62 9.96
N LYS A 160 -16.93 10.65 9.84
CA LYS A 160 -17.83 9.95 10.75
C LYS A 160 -18.04 8.48 10.35
N GLY A 161 -17.22 7.93 9.47
CA GLY A 161 -17.25 6.54 9.02
C GLY A 161 -17.67 6.38 7.56
N ALA A 162 -16.74 5.95 6.73
CA ALA A 162 -17.00 5.52 5.36
C ALA A 162 -17.40 4.04 5.33
N PHE A 163 -18.26 3.66 4.40
CA PHE A 163 -18.65 2.26 4.21
C PHE A 163 -17.64 1.54 3.28
N PRO A 164 -16.93 0.50 3.74
CA PRO A 164 -15.98 -0.26 2.92
C PRO A 164 -16.64 -0.99 1.74
N ILE A 165 -16.07 -0.83 0.54
CA ILE A 165 -16.61 -1.41 -0.71
C ILE A 165 -15.60 -2.25 -1.51
N LEU A 166 -14.30 -2.18 -1.18
CA LEU A 166 -13.25 -2.95 -1.85
C LEU A 166 -12.03 -3.03 -0.94
N ASN A 167 -11.42 -4.21 -0.87
CA ASN A 167 -10.08 -4.43 -0.35
C ASN A 167 -9.07 -4.60 -1.49
N THR A 168 -7.83 -4.22 -1.22
CA THR A 168 -6.68 -4.40 -2.11
C THR A 168 -5.54 -5.08 -1.37
N ASP A 169 -4.80 -5.96 -2.05
CA ASP A 169 -3.69 -6.70 -1.46
C ASP A 169 -2.46 -6.73 -2.36
N ILE A 170 -1.35 -6.16 -1.88
CA ILE A 170 -0.09 -6.16 -2.62
C ILE A 170 0.97 -6.85 -1.75
N PHE A 171 1.71 -7.80 -2.33
CA PHE A 171 2.65 -8.60 -1.58
C PHE A 171 4.03 -8.70 -2.23
N CYS A 172 5.07 -8.72 -1.40
CA CYS A 172 6.42 -9.08 -1.83
C CYS A 172 6.94 -10.25 -1.00
N PHE A 173 7.31 -11.36 -1.64
CA PHE A 173 7.77 -12.59 -0.99
C PHE A 173 9.15 -13.03 -1.46
N GLY A 174 9.81 -13.83 -0.62
CA GLY A 174 10.97 -14.62 -1.03
C GLY A 174 10.64 -15.57 -2.19
N LEU A 175 11.69 -16.03 -2.88
CA LEU A 175 11.54 -17.03 -3.95
C LEU A 175 10.93 -18.33 -3.41
N GLN A 176 9.94 -18.86 -4.12
CA GLN A 176 9.17 -20.01 -3.67
C GLN A 176 9.96 -21.32 -3.71
N ASP A 177 11.07 -21.38 -4.44
CA ASP A 177 11.99 -22.53 -4.52
C ASP A 177 13.23 -22.38 -3.63
N ALA A 178 13.21 -21.47 -2.65
CA ALA A 178 14.28 -21.30 -1.68
C ALA A 178 14.67 -22.63 -0.99
N SER A 179 15.97 -22.84 -0.77
CA SER A 179 16.46 -24.01 -0.04
C SER A 179 16.29 -23.82 1.46
N TYR A 180 15.67 -24.79 2.14
CA TYR A 180 15.54 -24.82 3.60
C TYR A 180 16.89 -24.71 4.32
N GLU A 181 17.94 -25.34 3.78
CA GLU A 181 19.28 -25.35 4.40
C GLU A 181 19.97 -23.99 4.38
N LYS A 182 19.54 -23.09 3.48
CA LYS A 182 20.11 -21.73 3.34
C LYS A 182 19.32 -20.67 4.09
N LEU A 183 18.20 -21.02 4.72
CA LEU A 183 17.41 -20.07 5.49
C LEU A 183 18.13 -19.76 6.82
N PRO A 184 18.23 -18.47 7.21
CA PRO A 184 18.69 -18.12 8.54
C PRO A 184 17.79 -18.72 9.63
N GLU A 185 18.35 -18.96 10.82
CA GLU A 185 17.57 -19.45 11.96
C GLU A 185 16.47 -18.45 12.33
N GLY A 186 15.25 -18.96 12.54
CA GLY A 186 14.06 -18.13 12.85
C GLY A 186 13.31 -17.61 11.63
N VAL A 187 13.86 -17.71 10.42
CA VAL A 187 13.17 -17.28 9.19
C VAL A 187 12.25 -18.40 8.69
N LEU A 188 10.98 -18.07 8.46
CA LEU A 188 10.02 -18.99 7.86
C LEU A 188 10.29 -19.19 6.36
N HIS A 189 10.06 -20.40 5.88
CA HIS A 189 10.19 -20.69 4.44
C HIS A 189 9.22 -19.81 3.61
N PRO A 190 9.66 -19.19 2.49
CA PRO A 190 8.81 -18.28 1.71
C PRO A 190 7.45 -18.84 1.28
N ARG A 191 7.37 -20.14 0.93
CA ARG A 191 6.08 -20.81 0.67
C ARG A 191 5.11 -20.81 1.86
N ARG A 192 5.63 -20.96 3.08
CA ARG A 192 4.81 -20.93 4.30
C ARG A 192 4.26 -19.52 4.53
N VAL A 193 5.12 -18.51 4.34
CA VAL A 193 4.72 -17.10 4.44
C VAL A 193 3.66 -16.76 3.41
N PHE A 194 3.92 -17.05 2.14
CA PHE A 194 2.99 -16.83 1.02
C PHE A 194 1.60 -17.42 1.27
N ARG A 195 1.53 -18.73 1.59
CA ARG A 195 0.24 -19.41 1.85
C ARG A 195 -0.48 -18.85 3.07
N GLY A 196 0.25 -18.53 4.14
CA GLY A 196 -0.34 -18.01 5.36
C GLY A 196 -0.89 -16.60 5.18
N VAL A 197 -0.14 -15.69 4.54
CA VAL A 197 -0.60 -14.33 4.24
C VAL A 197 -1.88 -14.35 3.40
N VAL A 198 -1.87 -15.07 2.27
CA VAL A 198 -3.04 -15.18 1.40
C VAL A 198 -4.23 -15.80 2.13
N SER A 199 -4.00 -16.82 2.96
CA SER A 199 -5.07 -17.42 3.77
C SER A 199 -5.64 -16.46 4.80
N GLY A 200 -4.80 -15.62 5.42
CA GLY A 200 -5.22 -14.60 6.37
C GLY A 200 -6.08 -13.51 5.73
N VAL A 201 -5.63 -12.97 4.59
CA VAL A 201 -6.39 -11.99 3.80
C VAL A 201 -7.73 -12.56 3.33
N ARG A 202 -7.71 -13.78 2.77
CA ARG A 202 -8.93 -14.50 2.36
C ARG A 202 -9.93 -14.58 3.51
N ASP A 203 -9.47 -15.14 4.62
CA ASP A 203 -10.33 -15.48 5.74
C ASP A 203 -10.93 -14.25 6.43
N TYR A 204 -10.18 -13.14 6.47
CA TYR A 204 -10.67 -11.89 7.05
C TYR A 204 -11.60 -11.15 6.08
N GLY A 205 -11.14 -10.89 4.84
CA GLY A 205 -11.91 -10.15 3.83
C GLY A 205 -13.22 -10.82 3.47
N ASN A 206 -13.21 -12.14 3.23
CA ASN A 206 -14.43 -12.88 2.86
C ASN A 206 -15.46 -12.88 4.00
N ARG A 207 -15.02 -13.03 5.26
CA ARG A 207 -15.94 -13.02 6.43
C ARG A 207 -16.48 -11.62 6.74
N MET A 208 -15.73 -10.57 6.40
CA MET A 208 -16.22 -9.19 6.43
C MET A 208 -17.25 -8.89 5.34
N GLY A 209 -17.31 -9.70 4.28
CA GLY A 209 -18.18 -9.46 3.13
C GLY A 209 -17.77 -8.21 2.36
N ILE A 210 -16.45 -8.02 2.18
CA ILE A 210 -15.86 -6.95 1.37
C ILE A 210 -15.00 -7.64 0.31
N PRO A 211 -15.20 -7.36 -0.99
CA PRO A 211 -14.45 -8.06 -2.03
C PRO A 211 -12.97 -7.64 -2.02
N THR A 212 -12.05 -8.60 -2.16
CA THR A 212 -10.61 -8.31 -2.34
C THR A 212 -10.27 -8.51 -3.80
N ALA A 213 -10.27 -7.43 -4.58
CA ALA A 213 -10.30 -7.52 -6.04
C ALA A 213 -9.25 -6.64 -6.73
N SER A 214 -8.20 -6.16 -6.07
CA SER A 214 -7.12 -5.42 -6.73
C SER A 214 -5.81 -5.67 -6.01
N GLY A 215 -4.74 -5.99 -6.73
CA GLY A 215 -3.51 -6.40 -6.08
C GLY A 215 -2.36 -6.68 -7.03
N ALA A 216 -1.20 -7.01 -6.44
CA ALA A 216 0.01 -7.41 -7.17
C ALA A 216 0.88 -8.31 -6.28
N ILE A 217 1.67 -9.20 -6.89
CA ILE A 217 2.56 -10.11 -6.15
C ILE A 217 3.92 -10.14 -6.81
N ILE A 218 4.95 -9.82 -6.02
CA ILE A 218 6.36 -9.81 -6.44
C ILE A 218 7.14 -10.88 -5.67
N PHE A 219 8.00 -11.58 -6.38
CA PHE A 219 8.93 -12.58 -5.83
C PHE A 219 10.37 -12.15 -6.07
N ASP A 220 11.15 -12.07 -4.99
CA ASP A 220 12.60 -11.82 -5.04
C ASP A 220 13.30 -12.33 -3.77
N SER A 221 14.54 -12.78 -3.90
CA SER A 221 15.36 -13.22 -2.77
C SER A 221 15.57 -12.15 -1.69
N GLY A 222 15.48 -10.86 -2.04
CA GLY A 222 15.58 -9.75 -1.11
C GLY A 222 14.47 -9.69 -0.06
N TYR A 223 13.33 -10.36 -0.28
CA TYR A 223 12.21 -10.46 0.66
C TYR A 223 12.20 -11.79 1.42
N GLN A 224 13.27 -12.59 1.33
CA GLN A 224 13.33 -13.92 1.96
C GLN A 224 13.21 -13.86 3.48
N ASN A 225 13.85 -12.88 4.12
CA ASN A 225 13.89 -12.75 5.58
C ASN A 225 12.80 -11.82 6.12
N ASN A 226 12.22 -10.99 5.26
CA ASN A 226 11.14 -10.08 5.62
C ASN A 226 10.26 -9.85 4.38
N CYS A 227 9.02 -10.32 4.44
CA CYS A 227 8.03 -10.10 3.39
C CYS A 227 7.42 -8.71 3.50
N LEU A 228 6.84 -8.21 2.41
CA LEU A 228 6.00 -7.02 2.44
C LEU A 228 4.55 -7.40 2.26
N VAL A 229 3.69 -6.89 3.14
CA VAL A 229 2.25 -7.14 3.15
C VAL A 229 1.53 -5.82 3.20
N TYR A 230 1.07 -5.35 2.04
CA TYR A 230 0.27 -4.13 1.92
C TYR A 230 -1.21 -4.51 1.90
N CYS A 231 -1.98 -3.89 2.79
CA CYS A 231 -3.42 -4.08 2.91
C CYS A 231 -4.10 -2.73 2.65
N GLY A 232 -5.05 -2.68 1.73
CA GLY A 232 -5.79 -1.46 1.42
C GLY A 232 -7.30 -1.66 1.44
N THR A 233 -8.03 -0.59 1.72
CA THR A 233 -9.49 -0.59 1.68
C THR A 233 -10.01 0.74 1.12
N VAL A 234 -10.95 0.64 0.20
CA VAL A 234 -11.70 1.76 -0.37
C VAL A 234 -13.09 1.79 0.28
N GLY A 235 -13.57 2.98 0.65
CA GLY A 235 -14.91 3.18 1.17
C GLY A 235 -15.66 4.35 0.53
N ILE A 236 -16.99 4.33 0.62
CA ILE A 236 -17.87 5.44 0.20
C ILE A 236 -18.42 6.18 1.42
N ILE A 237 -18.42 7.52 1.36
CA ILE A 237 -18.86 8.37 2.46
C ILE A 237 -19.78 9.50 1.97
N PRO A 238 -20.89 9.82 2.67
CA PRO A 238 -21.63 11.06 2.41
C PRO A 238 -20.77 12.29 2.73
N LEU A 239 -20.79 13.31 1.87
CA LEU A 239 -19.92 14.48 2.00
C LEU A 239 -20.20 15.32 3.26
N ASP A 240 -21.44 15.27 3.77
CA ASP A 240 -21.84 15.91 5.02
C ASP A 240 -21.36 15.16 6.27
N LYS A 241 -20.75 13.98 6.10
CA LYS A 241 -20.17 13.14 7.15
C LYS A 241 -18.64 13.14 7.16
N VAL A 242 -18.00 13.90 6.27
CA VAL A 242 -16.54 13.96 6.17
C VAL A 242 -15.92 14.70 7.35
N GLU A 243 -16.52 15.79 7.81
CA GLU A 243 -16.02 16.53 8.96
C GLU A 243 -16.37 15.80 10.26
N LYS A 244 -15.35 15.55 11.08
CA LYS A 244 -15.46 14.96 12.42
C LYS A 244 -14.70 15.84 13.43
N GLU A 245 -15.25 15.98 14.62
CA GLU A 245 -14.63 16.80 15.67
C GLU A 245 -15.02 16.27 17.04
N VAL A 246 -14.04 16.14 17.93
CA VAL A 246 -14.25 15.80 19.33
C VAL A 246 -14.72 17.03 20.08
N ARG A 247 -15.77 16.88 20.90
CA ARG A 247 -16.33 18.00 21.67
C ARG A 247 -16.08 17.82 23.15
N GLU A 248 -15.94 18.95 23.84
CA GLU A 248 -15.91 18.97 25.29
C GLU A 248 -17.22 18.40 25.86
N ASN A 249 -17.09 17.59 26.91
CA ASN A 249 -18.17 16.85 27.58
C ASN A 249 -18.77 15.68 26.80
N ASP A 250 -18.32 15.40 25.57
CA ASP A 250 -18.69 14.16 24.91
C ASP A 250 -18.08 12.95 25.64
N TYR A 251 -18.83 11.87 25.73
CA TYR A 251 -18.37 10.62 26.31
C TYR A 251 -17.33 9.94 25.41
N VAL A 252 -16.33 9.33 26.04
CA VAL A 252 -15.40 8.40 25.39
C VAL A 252 -16.04 7.01 25.45
N VAL A 253 -16.43 6.48 24.30
CA VAL A 253 -17.09 5.17 24.19
C VAL A 253 -16.24 4.23 23.37
N VAL A 254 -15.92 3.05 23.91
CA VAL A 254 -15.27 1.97 23.17
C VAL A 254 -16.35 1.04 22.65
N VAL A 255 -16.26 0.66 21.37
CA VAL A 255 -17.19 -0.29 20.75
C VAL A 255 -16.44 -1.43 20.08
N GLY A 256 -17.07 -2.61 20.01
CA GLY A 256 -16.57 -3.79 19.30
C GLY A 256 -15.95 -4.85 20.21
N GLY A 257 -14.69 -5.22 19.95
CA GLY A 257 -13.96 -6.29 20.63
C GLY A 257 -13.59 -6.00 22.09
N LYS A 258 -13.35 -7.06 22.86
CA LYS A 258 -12.86 -6.97 24.26
C LYS A 258 -11.34 -6.87 24.31
N THR A 259 -10.82 -6.22 25.35
CA THR A 259 -9.38 -5.98 25.56
C THR A 259 -8.70 -7.18 26.23
N GLY A 260 -7.58 -7.63 25.70
CA GLY A 260 -6.73 -8.69 26.24
C GLY A 260 -5.24 -8.31 26.20
N ARG A 261 -4.35 -9.19 26.65
CA ARG A 261 -2.89 -9.03 26.53
C ARG A 261 -2.43 -9.36 25.11
N ASP A 262 -2.97 -8.61 24.16
CA ASP A 262 -2.78 -8.87 22.75
C ASP A 262 -1.94 -7.73 22.15
N GLY A 263 -0.88 -8.07 21.40
CA GLY A 263 -0.06 -7.10 20.65
C GLY A 263 0.57 -6.00 21.50
N ILE A 264 0.73 -6.21 22.81
CA ILE A 264 1.46 -5.27 23.66
C ILE A 264 2.87 -5.11 23.10
N HIS A 265 3.30 -3.84 22.98
CA HIS A 265 4.54 -3.43 22.33
C HIS A 265 4.59 -3.63 20.80
N GLY A 266 3.46 -3.83 20.12
CA GLY A 266 3.40 -4.00 18.66
C GLY A 266 3.95 -2.80 17.87
N ALA A 267 3.57 -1.56 18.23
CA ALA A 267 4.09 -0.36 17.57
C ALA A 267 5.60 -0.14 17.80
N THR A 268 6.09 -0.36 19.02
CA THR A 268 7.53 -0.28 19.34
C THR A 268 8.32 -1.43 18.71
N PHE A 269 7.68 -2.60 18.55
CA PHE A 269 8.23 -3.79 17.90
C PHE A 269 8.41 -3.62 16.39
N SER A 270 7.39 -3.09 15.68
CA SER A 270 7.49 -2.81 14.24
C SER A 270 8.57 -1.77 13.90
N SER A 271 9.03 -1.02 14.90
CA SER A 271 10.09 -0.02 14.76
C SER A 271 11.51 -0.59 14.88
N VAL A 272 11.68 -1.88 15.23
CA VAL A 272 13.00 -2.54 15.43
C VAL A 272 13.28 -3.63 14.39
N ALA A 273 14.52 -4.14 14.40
CA ALA A 273 14.98 -5.20 13.50
C ALA A 273 14.33 -6.55 13.80
N LEU A 274 14.17 -7.40 12.77
CA LEU A 274 13.80 -8.81 12.97
C LEU A 274 15.01 -9.66 13.38
N ASP A 275 14.82 -10.51 14.38
CA ASP A 275 15.76 -11.55 14.84
C ASP A 275 15.02 -12.78 15.43
N LYS A 276 15.77 -13.82 15.82
CA LYS A 276 15.23 -15.12 16.26
C LYS A 276 14.58 -15.13 17.65
N ASP A 277 14.89 -14.18 18.52
CA ASP A 277 14.44 -14.20 19.93
C ASP A 277 13.09 -13.49 20.10
N ILE A 278 12.52 -13.01 19.00
CA ILE A 278 11.21 -12.36 18.98
C ILE A 278 10.10 -13.39 19.21
N SER A 279 9.24 -13.11 20.20
CA SER A 279 8.10 -13.96 20.53
C SER A 279 6.96 -13.80 19.53
N THR A 280 6.37 -14.91 19.07
CA THR A 280 5.16 -14.89 18.22
C THR A 280 3.91 -14.40 18.96
N SER A 281 3.94 -14.32 20.30
CA SER A 281 2.82 -13.85 21.10
C SER A 281 2.45 -12.38 20.87
N VAL A 282 3.27 -11.62 20.15
CA VAL A 282 2.94 -10.25 19.71
C VAL A 282 1.95 -10.23 18.54
N VAL A 283 1.82 -11.33 17.78
CA VAL A 283 0.92 -11.40 16.61
C VAL A 283 -0.43 -11.97 17.03
N GLN A 284 -1.49 -11.22 16.74
CA GLN A 284 -2.85 -11.57 17.11
C GLN A 284 -3.57 -12.30 15.98
N ILE A 285 -4.62 -13.04 16.34
CA ILE A 285 -5.61 -13.55 15.40
C ILE A 285 -6.87 -12.72 15.61
N GLY A 286 -7.24 -11.93 14.60
CA GLY A 286 -8.46 -11.12 14.68
C GLY A 286 -9.74 -11.94 14.49
N ASN A 287 -10.87 -11.34 14.84
CA ASN A 287 -12.21 -11.89 14.76
C ASN A 287 -13.09 -11.07 13.79
N PRO A 288 -13.05 -11.37 12.47
CA PRO A 288 -13.77 -10.60 11.46
C PRO A 288 -15.29 -10.59 11.65
N ILE A 289 -15.87 -11.57 12.35
CA ILE A 289 -17.33 -11.58 12.60
C ILE A 289 -17.73 -10.48 13.59
N VAL A 290 -16.91 -10.22 14.61
CA VAL A 290 -17.15 -9.11 15.54
C VAL A 290 -16.99 -7.79 14.81
N GLU A 291 -15.97 -7.65 13.97
CA GLU A 291 -15.76 -6.43 13.20
C GLU A 291 -16.90 -6.17 12.21
N LYS A 292 -17.42 -7.21 11.56
CA LYS A 292 -18.57 -7.11 10.66
C LYS A 292 -19.81 -6.59 11.37
N LYS A 293 -20.17 -7.17 12.52
CA LYS A 293 -21.32 -6.70 13.32
C LYS A 293 -21.14 -5.25 13.76
N MET A 294 -19.94 -4.89 14.22
CA MET A 294 -19.61 -3.53 14.61
C MET A 294 -19.72 -2.56 13.43
N MET A 295 -19.20 -2.91 12.25
CA MET A 295 -19.30 -2.10 11.04
C MET A 295 -20.77 -1.80 10.71
N ASP A 296 -21.62 -2.82 10.69
CA ASP A 296 -23.03 -2.67 10.31
C ASP A 296 -23.79 -1.74 11.26
N VAL A 297 -23.55 -1.86 12.58
CA VAL A 297 -24.09 -0.94 13.59
C VAL A 297 -23.53 0.46 13.44
N LEU A 298 -22.23 0.60 13.25
CA LEU A 298 -21.56 1.90 13.21
C LEU A 298 -22.12 2.76 12.06
N MET A 299 -22.42 2.14 10.90
CA MET A 299 -23.06 2.83 9.79
C MET A 299 -24.46 3.33 10.15
N LYS A 300 -25.27 2.53 10.88
CA LYS A 300 -26.58 2.98 11.39
C LYS A 300 -26.42 4.16 12.36
N ALA A 301 -25.47 4.07 13.29
CA ALA A 301 -25.18 5.13 14.26
C ALA A 301 -24.72 6.44 13.59
N ARG A 302 -23.90 6.35 12.53
CA ARG A 302 -23.50 7.50 11.70
C ARG A 302 -24.71 8.17 11.05
N ASP A 303 -25.60 7.38 10.48
CA ASP A 303 -26.75 7.87 9.73
C ASP A 303 -27.78 8.52 10.66
N GLU A 304 -27.92 8.01 11.89
CA GLU A 304 -28.69 8.62 12.99
C GLU A 304 -27.96 9.83 13.64
N ASN A 305 -26.72 10.14 13.27
CA ASN A 305 -25.88 11.20 13.86
C ASN A 305 -25.60 11.06 15.37
N LEU A 306 -25.39 9.84 15.85
CA LEU A 306 -25.25 9.57 17.29
C LEU A 306 -23.88 9.90 17.89
N TYR A 307 -22.89 10.26 17.07
CA TYR A 307 -21.55 10.62 17.53
C TYR A 307 -20.95 11.78 16.73
N SER A 308 -20.01 12.48 17.35
CA SER A 308 -19.32 13.66 16.80
C SER A 308 -18.01 13.30 16.09
N ALA A 309 -17.31 12.28 16.60
CA ALA A 309 -16.09 11.75 16.01
C ALA A 309 -15.91 10.24 16.30
N VAL A 310 -15.11 9.59 15.45
CA VAL A 310 -14.75 8.17 15.54
C VAL A 310 -13.30 7.99 15.09
N THR A 311 -12.60 7.02 15.68
CA THR A 311 -11.29 6.54 15.20
C THR A 311 -11.14 5.05 15.47
N ASP A 312 -10.23 4.41 14.74
CA ASP A 312 -9.83 3.03 14.98
C ASP A 312 -9.01 2.89 16.28
N CYS A 313 -8.98 1.69 16.83
CA CYS A 313 -8.07 1.33 17.92
C CYS A 313 -7.05 0.31 17.41
N GLY A 314 -6.00 0.82 16.76
CA GLY A 314 -4.88 0.05 16.21
C GLY A 314 -3.64 0.05 17.12
N ALA A 315 -2.50 0.44 16.55
CA ALA A 315 -1.21 0.48 17.22
C ALA A 315 -1.23 1.42 18.45
N GLY A 316 -0.70 0.94 19.58
CA GLY A 316 -0.79 1.64 20.86
C GLY A 316 -2.18 1.64 21.52
N GLY A 317 -3.18 0.99 20.93
CA GLY A 317 -4.47 0.72 21.59
C GLY A 317 -5.26 1.97 21.95
N LEU A 318 -5.85 1.96 23.16
CA LEU A 318 -6.63 3.09 23.69
C LEU A 318 -5.74 4.31 23.93
N SER A 319 -4.45 4.08 24.23
CA SER A 319 -3.46 5.15 24.36
C SER A 319 -3.36 6.04 23.13
N SER A 320 -3.29 5.41 21.95
CA SER A 320 -3.25 6.15 20.69
C SER A 320 -4.62 6.76 20.39
N ALA A 321 -5.67 5.94 20.35
CA ALA A 321 -7.00 6.36 19.92
C ALA A 321 -7.55 7.52 20.77
N VAL A 322 -7.57 7.38 22.10
CA VAL A 322 -8.08 8.44 23.00
C VAL A 322 -7.09 9.59 23.10
N GLY A 323 -5.79 9.31 23.10
CA GLY A 323 -4.74 10.32 23.18
C GLY A 323 -4.74 11.28 21.98
N GLU A 324 -4.95 10.76 20.77
CA GLU A 324 -5.05 11.55 19.54
C GLU A 324 -6.37 12.30 19.43
N MET A 325 -7.50 11.65 19.73
CA MET A 325 -8.82 12.29 19.79
C MET A 325 -8.84 13.44 20.80
N GLY A 326 -8.23 13.25 21.96
CA GLY A 326 -8.18 14.22 23.05
C GLY A 326 -7.05 15.24 22.94
N LYS A 327 -6.21 15.24 21.89
CA LYS A 327 -4.96 16.01 21.86
C LYS A 327 -5.11 17.52 22.12
N ASP A 328 -6.23 18.11 21.70
CA ASP A 328 -6.50 19.55 21.81
C ASP A 328 -7.49 19.90 22.95
N VAL A 329 -8.10 18.90 23.59
CA VAL A 329 -9.11 19.08 24.66
C VAL A 329 -8.59 18.51 25.99
N GLY A 330 -8.19 17.25 25.98
CA GLY A 330 -7.92 16.44 27.16
C GLY A 330 -8.92 15.30 27.29
N ALA A 331 -8.62 14.33 28.13
CA ALA A 331 -9.47 13.17 28.36
C ALA A 331 -9.31 12.63 29.79
N VAL A 332 -10.42 12.21 30.38
CA VAL A 332 -10.46 11.42 31.62
C VAL A 332 -10.99 10.04 31.30
N VAL A 333 -10.22 9.00 31.63
CA VAL A 333 -10.55 7.59 31.35
C VAL A 333 -10.51 6.75 32.62
N TYR A 334 -11.43 5.80 32.73
CA TYR A 334 -11.56 4.84 33.82
C TYR A 334 -11.35 3.42 33.29
N LEU A 335 -10.18 2.83 33.55
CA LEU A 335 -9.78 1.55 32.98
C LEU A 335 -10.57 0.37 33.54
N GLU A 336 -11.12 0.47 34.75
CA GLU A 336 -11.99 -0.58 35.32
C GLU A 336 -13.31 -0.76 34.56
N LYS A 337 -13.67 0.20 33.69
CA LYS A 337 -14.85 0.11 32.82
C LYS A 337 -14.54 -0.55 31.48
N VAL A 338 -13.28 -0.74 31.11
CA VAL A 338 -12.91 -1.31 29.81
C VAL A 338 -13.31 -2.80 29.78
N PRO A 339 -14.07 -3.27 28.77
CA PRO A 339 -14.40 -4.69 28.64
C PRO A 339 -13.13 -5.53 28.44
N LEU A 340 -12.93 -6.53 29.30
CA LEU A 340 -11.76 -7.43 29.25
C LEU A 340 -12.14 -8.83 28.76
N LYS A 341 -11.21 -9.48 28.05
CA LYS A 341 -11.32 -10.91 27.68
C LYS A 341 -11.17 -11.84 28.90
N TYR A 342 -10.31 -11.44 29.82
CA TYR A 342 -9.98 -12.15 31.06
C TYR A 342 -9.44 -11.16 32.10
N GLU A 343 -9.51 -11.52 33.38
CA GLU A 343 -8.98 -10.72 34.48
C GLU A 343 -7.43 -10.79 34.55
N GLY A 344 -6.83 -9.87 35.33
CA GLY A 344 -5.39 -9.94 35.66
C GLY A 344 -4.45 -9.12 34.77
N LEU A 345 -4.99 -8.26 33.91
CA LEU A 345 -4.19 -7.25 33.21
C LEU A 345 -3.80 -6.11 34.16
N ALA A 346 -2.56 -5.65 34.08
CA ALA A 346 -2.14 -4.40 34.71
C ALA A 346 -2.80 -3.20 34.00
N PRO A 347 -2.98 -2.05 34.67
CA PRO A 347 -3.65 -0.89 34.07
C PRO A 347 -2.99 -0.43 32.76
N TRP A 348 -1.66 -0.39 32.71
CA TRP A 348 -0.95 -0.02 31.50
C TRP A 348 -1.17 -1.04 30.37
N GLU A 349 -1.30 -2.34 30.67
CA GLU A 349 -1.61 -3.38 29.68
C GLU A 349 -3.00 -3.19 29.07
N ILE A 350 -4.01 -2.85 29.89
CA ILE A 350 -5.37 -2.51 29.39
C ILE A 350 -5.30 -1.31 28.45
N TRP A 351 -4.50 -0.31 28.81
CA TRP A 351 -4.41 0.97 28.10
C TRP A 351 -3.72 0.86 26.73
N VAL A 352 -2.60 0.13 26.66
CA VAL A 352 -1.79 0.02 25.43
C VAL A 352 -2.06 -1.24 24.62
N SER A 353 -2.92 -2.14 25.10
CA SER A 353 -3.32 -3.34 24.38
C SER A 353 -3.79 -3.01 22.96
N GLU A 354 -3.28 -3.75 22.00
CA GLU A 354 -3.61 -3.62 20.58
C GLU A 354 -4.69 -4.63 20.16
N SER A 355 -5.51 -5.12 21.10
CA SER A 355 -6.62 -6.03 20.78
C SER A 355 -7.44 -5.52 19.59
N GLN A 356 -7.73 -6.39 18.63
CA GLN A 356 -8.40 -6.04 17.38
C GLN A 356 -9.90 -5.75 17.54
N GLU A 357 -10.52 -5.33 16.43
CA GLU A 357 -11.96 -5.08 16.28
C GLU A 357 -12.54 -4.02 17.22
N ARG A 358 -11.73 -3.02 17.61
CA ARG A 358 -12.14 -1.92 18.49
C ARG A 358 -12.14 -0.58 17.77
N MET A 359 -13.12 0.25 18.09
CA MET A 359 -13.22 1.65 17.67
C MET A 359 -13.51 2.52 18.89
N VAL A 360 -13.10 3.79 18.85
CA VAL A 360 -13.40 4.78 19.90
C VAL A 360 -14.28 5.88 19.32
N LEU A 361 -15.34 6.23 20.05
CA LEU A 361 -16.33 7.25 19.68
C LEU A 361 -16.32 8.41 20.68
N SER A 362 -16.56 9.62 20.15
CA SER A 362 -16.93 10.81 20.91
C SER A 362 -18.44 11.00 20.80
N VAL A 363 -19.16 10.81 21.91
CA VAL A 363 -20.63 10.68 21.91
C VAL A 363 -21.28 11.75 22.78
N PRO A 364 -22.17 12.61 22.21
CA PRO A 364 -22.91 13.58 23.00
C PRO A 364 -23.81 12.94 24.06
N GLU A 365 -23.95 13.58 25.22
CA GLU A 365 -24.76 13.06 26.32
C GLU A 365 -26.20 12.73 25.92
N LYS A 366 -26.82 13.57 25.09
CA LYS A 366 -28.19 13.36 24.61
C LYS A 366 -28.36 12.10 23.74
N ASP A 367 -27.28 11.61 23.13
CA ASP A 367 -27.31 10.53 22.14
C ASP A 367 -26.83 9.19 22.73
N ILE A 368 -26.22 9.20 23.92
CA ILE A 368 -25.56 8.01 24.51
C ILE A 368 -26.50 6.83 24.71
N GLN A 369 -27.72 7.06 25.22
CA GLN A 369 -28.67 5.99 25.48
C GLN A 369 -29.12 5.30 24.18
N ARG A 370 -29.36 6.10 23.13
CA ARG A 370 -29.72 5.56 21.81
C ARG A 370 -28.57 4.79 21.20
N LEU A 371 -27.34 5.27 21.34
CA LEU A 371 -26.15 4.58 20.85
C LEU A 371 -25.96 3.22 21.54
N LEU A 372 -25.99 3.17 22.87
CA LEU A 372 -25.83 1.92 23.62
C LEU A 372 -26.93 0.90 23.29
N GLN A 373 -28.18 1.37 23.15
CA GLN A 373 -29.29 0.52 22.72
C GLN A 373 -29.03 -0.07 21.33
N LEU A 374 -28.63 0.76 20.35
CA LEU A 374 -28.40 0.33 18.97
C LEU A 374 -27.30 -0.73 18.86
N PHE A 375 -26.20 -0.56 19.60
CA PHE A 375 -25.12 -1.56 19.66
C PHE A 375 -25.57 -2.87 20.33
N SER A 376 -26.36 -2.78 21.41
CA SER A 376 -26.91 -3.95 22.09
C SER A 376 -27.91 -4.73 21.22
N GLU A 377 -28.72 -4.06 20.39
CA GLU A 377 -29.70 -4.70 19.48
C GLU A 377 -29.02 -5.62 18.45
N GLU A 378 -27.76 -5.36 18.13
CA GLU A 378 -26.95 -6.11 17.17
C GLU A 378 -25.86 -6.96 17.85
N ASP A 379 -25.95 -7.12 19.18
CA ASP A 379 -25.04 -7.93 19.98
C ASP A 379 -23.56 -7.49 19.82
N VAL A 380 -23.32 -6.18 19.82
CA VAL A 380 -21.99 -5.56 19.80
C VAL A 380 -21.78 -4.81 21.11
N GLU A 381 -20.63 -5.03 21.76
CA GLU A 381 -20.28 -4.34 23.00
C GLU A 381 -20.08 -2.84 22.73
N ALA A 382 -20.64 -2.00 23.60
CA ALA A 382 -20.41 -0.56 23.62
C ALA A 382 -20.33 -0.08 25.07
N THR A 383 -19.23 0.57 25.46
CA THR A 383 -18.97 0.90 26.85
C THR A 383 -18.42 2.31 27.01
N VAL A 384 -19.08 3.11 27.87
CA VAL A 384 -18.60 4.43 28.29
C VAL A 384 -17.43 4.24 29.24
N ILE A 385 -16.23 4.61 28.80
CA ILE A 385 -15.00 4.48 29.60
C ILE A 385 -14.52 5.80 30.17
N GLY A 386 -15.07 6.92 29.73
CA GLY A 386 -14.54 8.23 30.09
C GLY A 386 -15.27 9.39 29.44
N GLN A 387 -14.64 10.56 29.47
CA GLN A 387 -15.18 11.78 28.89
C GLN A 387 -14.03 12.66 28.37
N PHE A 388 -14.26 13.35 27.25
CA PHE A 388 -13.36 14.40 26.79
C PHE A 388 -13.60 15.66 27.61
N VAL A 389 -12.56 16.12 28.31
CA VAL A 389 -12.65 17.23 29.25
C VAL A 389 -11.54 18.23 28.96
N ASN A 390 -11.84 19.53 29.03
CA ASN A 390 -10.90 20.59 28.69
C ASN A 390 -9.90 20.87 29.83
N THR A 391 -9.12 19.86 30.19
CA THR A 391 -8.06 19.95 31.22
C THR A 391 -6.69 20.17 30.61
N GLY A 392 -6.54 19.99 29.29
CA GLY A 392 -5.25 19.95 28.59
C GLY A 392 -4.41 18.71 28.92
N LYS A 393 -4.99 17.71 29.61
CA LYS A 393 -4.28 16.54 30.13
C LYS A 393 -4.96 15.24 29.72
N LEU A 394 -4.15 14.19 29.68
CA LEU A 394 -4.58 12.80 29.66
C LEU A 394 -4.55 12.28 31.11
N GLU A 395 -5.73 12.08 31.69
CA GLU A 395 -5.88 11.57 33.06
C GLU A 395 -6.54 10.19 33.04
N ILE A 396 -5.86 9.20 33.58
CA ILE A 396 -6.32 7.81 33.56
C ILE A 396 -6.41 7.30 34.99
N PHE A 397 -7.55 6.71 35.32
CA PHE A 397 -7.84 6.14 36.62
C PHE A 397 -8.06 4.63 36.51
N TYR A 398 -7.70 3.93 37.57
CA TYR A 398 -8.04 2.53 37.78
C TYR A 398 -8.44 2.32 39.23
N ASN A 399 -9.69 1.90 39.48
CA ASN A 399 -10.23 1.68 40.84
C ASN A 399 -10.04 2.89 41.78
N GLY A 400 -10.23 4.10 41.24
CA GLY A 400 -10.09 5.36 41.98
C GLY A 400 -8.65 5.89 42.14
N GLU A 401 -7.63 5.13 41.75
CA GLU A 401 -6.23 5.57 41.74
C GLU A 401 -5.86 6.15 40.38
N ARG A 402 -5.18 7.31 40.34
CA ARG A 402 -4.73 7.91 39.08
C ARG A 402 -3.42 7.26 38.62
N VAL A 403 -3.49 6.50 37.53
CA VAL A 403 -2.38 5.70 36.99
C VAL A 403 -1.60 6.43 35.90
N CYS A 404 -2.18 7.44 35.25
CA CYS A 404 -1.50 8.29 34.27
C CYS A 404 -2.00 9.74 34.37
N ASN A 405 -1.08 10.70 34.25
CA ASN A 405 -1.37 12.12 34.25
C ASN A 405 -0.32 12.87 33.39
N LEU A 406 -0.57 12.91 32.08
CA LEU A 406 0.31 13.54 31.10
C LEU A 406 -0.28 14.83 30.54
N ASP A 407 0.58 15.81 30.32
CA ASP A 407 0.22 17.01 29.55
C ASP A 407 0.12 16.65 28.06
N MET A 408 -1.01 16.95 27.42
CA MET A 408 -1.24 16.59 26.02
C MET A 408 -0.28 17.31 25.07
N ARG A 409 0.14 18.54 25.42
CA ARG A 409 1.10 19.29 24.61
C ARG A 409 2.49 18.68 24.68
N PHE A 410 2.94 18.22 25.84
CA PHE A 410 4.17 17.44 25.96
C PHE A 410 4.08 16.14 25.16
N LEU A 411 3.01 15.38 25.32
CA LEU A 411 2.83 14.09 24.64
C LEU A 411 2.89 14.23 23.11
N HIS A 412 2.24 15.25 22.53
CA HIS A 412 2.14 15.40 21.07
C HIS A 412 3.12 16.39 20.43
N ARG A 413 3.76 17.26 21.22
CA ARG A 413 4.65 18.33 20.72
C ARG A 413 5.97 18.46 21.50
N GLY A 414 6.24 17.55 22.45
CA GLY A 414 7.45 17.54 23.26
C GLY A 414 8.69 16.98 22.56
N LEU A 415 8.50 16.20 21.48
CA LEU A 415 9.59 15.59 20.73
C LEU A 415 10.05 16.49 19.56
N PRO A 416 11.27 17.05 19.58
CA PRO A 416 11.79 17.83 18.46
C PRO A 416 12.09 16.94 17.24
N PRO A 417 12.08 17.51 16.01
CA PRO A 417 12.48 16.77 14.81
C PRO A 417 13.92 16.24 14.90
N ARG A 418 14.12 14.99 14.48
CA ARG A 418 15.45 14.39 14.36
C ARG A 418 16.28 15.13 13.32
N LYS A 419 17.60 15.22 13.56
CA LYS A 419 18.57 15.74 12.58
C LYS A 419 19.35 14.58 12.00
N LEU A 420 19.23 14.36 10.69
CA LEU A 420 19.82 13.20 10.02
C LEU A 420 20.70 13.62 8.84
N LYS A 421 21.60 12.73 8.44
CA LYS A 421 22.40 12.87 7.23
C LYS A 421 22.05 11.75 6.26
N ALA A 422 21.97 12.10 5.00
CA ALA A 422 21.67 11.16 3.93
C ALA A 422 22.60 11.42 2.75
N SER A 423 23.08 10.36 2.11
CA SER A 423 23.94 10.49 0.95
C SER A 423 23.57 9.49 -0.14
N TYR A 424 23.61 9.92 -1.40
CA TYR A 424 23.36 9.04 -2.53
C TYR A 424 24.36 9.27 -3.66
N HIS A 425 24.82 8.17 -4.25
CA HIS A 425 25.73 8.18 -5.37
C HIS A 425 24.97 7.72 -6.61
N ILE A 426 24.74 8.64 -7.55
CA ILE A 426 24.09 8.31 -8.82
C ILE A 426 24.98 7.32 -9.57
N LYS A 427 24.46 6.11 -9.76
CA LYS A 427 25.10 5.07 -10.56
C LYS A 427 25.15 5.54 -12.01
N LYS A 428 26.30 5.38 -12.68
CA LYS A 428 26.34 5.52 -14.13
C LYS A 428 25.66 4.28 -14.73
N ASN A 429 24.95 4.44 -15.85
CA ASN A 429 24.50 3.29 -16.62
C ASN A 429 25.71 2.40 -16.91
N ILE A 430 25.61 1.15 -16.48
CA ILE A 430 26.62 0.14 -16.74
C ILE A 430 26.35 -0.32 -18.18
N PRO A 431 27.33 -0.23 -19.09
CA PRO A 431 27.18 -0.79 -20.43
C PRO A 431 26.76 -2.26 -20.30
N VAL A 432 25.75 -2.65 -21.08
CA VAL A 432 25.38 -4.06 -21.14
C VAL A 432 26.60 -4.83 -21.68
N PRO A 433 27.11 -5.85 -20.97
CA PRO A 433 28.20 -6.65 -21.49
C PRO A 433 27.76 -7.26 -22.82
N ASN A 434 28.71 -7.48 -23.74
CA ASN A 434 28.42 -8.24 -24.97
C ASN A 434 28.24 -9.70 -24.57
N ILE A 435 27.02 -10.06 -24.13
CA ILE A 435 26.73 -11.42 -23.69
C ILE A 435 26.60 -12.24 -24.96
N ASN A 436 27.55 -13.15 -25.16
CA ASN A 436 27.49 -14.17 -26.20
C ASN A 436 26.44 -15.21 -25.78
N LEU A 437 25.17 -14.81 -25.82
CA LEU A 437 24.03 -15.70 -25.69
C LEU A 437 24.05 -16.57 -26.96
N LYS A 438 24.34 -17.85 -26.81
CA LYS A 438 24.60 -18.79 -27.92
C LYS A 438 23.55 -18.66 -29.03
N GLU A 439 23.98 -18.26 -30.23
CA GLU A 439 23.19 -18.35 -31.46
C GLU A 439 23.17 -19.79 -32.01
N PRO A 440 22.08 -20.23 -32.68
CA PRO A 440 20.84 -19.48 -32.94
C PRO A 440 19.89 -19.42 -31.74
N PHE A 441 19.15 -18.32 -31.61
CA PHE A 441 18.21 -18.06 -30.52
C PHE A 441 16.84 -18.73 -30.75
N ASP A 442 16.40 -19.52 -29.78
CA ASP A 442 14.99 -19.94 -29.70
C ASP A 442 14.18 -18.87 -28.95
N TRP A 443 13.51 -17.99 -29.71
CA TRP A 443 12.68 -16.92 -29.15
C TRP A 443 11.44 -17.46 -28.43
N GLU A 444 10.88 -18.57 -28.91
CA GLU A 444 9.72 -19.21 -28.28
C GLU A 444 10.08 -19.71 -26.89
N GLU A 445 11.18 -20.43 -26.74
CA GLU A 445 11.66 -20.90 -25.43
C GLU A 445 11.84 -19.71 -24.47
N ARG A 446 12.44 -18.62 -24.94
CA ARG A 446 12.70 -17.43 -24.10
C ARG A 446 11.43 -16.75 -23.63
N VAL A 447 10.50 -16.50 -24.56
CA VAL A 447 9.21 -15.88 -24.24
C VAL A 447 8.44 -16.76 -23.26
N LEU A 448 8.36 -18.06 -23.49
CA LEU A 448 7.68 -19.00 -22.59
C LEU A 448 8.36 -19.08 -21.20
N ASN A 449 9.68 -18.99 -21.14
CA ASN A 449 10.42 -19.00 -19.87
C ASN A 449 10.11 -17.76 -19.01
N ILE A 450 10.00 -16.58 -19.64
CA ILE A 450 9.60 -15.34 -18.96
C ILE A 450 8.13 -15.39 -18.57
N LEU A 451 7.25 -15.82 -19.49
CA LEU A 451 5.81 -15.96 -19.25
C LEU A 451 5.50 -16.89 -18.07
N GLY A 452 6.30 -17.94 -17.89
CA GLY A 452 6.22 -18.86 -16.75
C GLY A 452 6.96 -18.42 -15.49
N SER A 453 7.56 -17.22 -15.45
CA SER A 453 8.23 -16.71 -14.24
C SER A 453 7.20 -16.35 -13.17
N SER A 454 7.51 -16.49 -11.89
CA SER A 454 6.55 -16.23 -10.81
C SER A 454 6.05 -14.77 -10.76
N ASN A 455 6.81 -13.83 -11.31
CA ASN A 455 6.40 -12.42 -11.38
C ASN A 455 5.41 -12.16 -12.52
N ILE A 456 5.53 -12.87 -13.65
CA ILE A 456 4.64 -12.74 -14.81
C ILE A 456 3.45 -13.69 -14.77
N ALA A 457 3.69 -14.95 -14.36
CA ALA A 457 2.73 -16.04 -14.33
C ALA A 457 1.40 -15.64 -13.68
N SER A 458 0.33 -16.30 -14.11
CA SER A 458 -1.02 -16.02 -13.64
C SER A 458 -1.12 -16.06 -12.11
N LYS A 459 -1.75 -15.04 -11.54
CA LYS A 459 -2.06 -14.99 -10.10
C LYS A 459 -3.40 -15.65 -9.76
N GLU A 460 -4.01 -16.36 -10.72
CA GLU A 460 -5.31 -17.05 -10.61
C GLU A 460 -5.45 -17.91 -9.34
N VAL A 461 -4.39 -18.64 -8.96
CA VAL A 461 -4.41 -19.52 -7.77
C VAL A 461 -4.63 -18.75 -6.46
N VAL A 462 -4.20 -17.49 -6.40
CA VAL A 462 -4.42 -16.58 -5.27
C VAL A 462 -5.77 -15.88 -5.42
N ILE A 463 -6.01 -15.29 -6.59
CA ILE A 463 -7.23 -14.51 -6.87
C ILE A 463 -8.49 -15.33 -6.58
N ARG A 464 -8.54 -16.61 -7.00
CA ARG A 464 -9.71 -17.48 -6.78
C ARG A 464 -9.98 -17.85 -5.33
N GLN A 465 -9.09 -17.50 -4.41
CA GLN A 465 -9.34 -17.66 -2.97
C GLN A 465 -10.31 -16.60 -2.44
N TYR A 466 -10.37 -15.43 -3.07
CA TYR A 466 -11.07 -14.26 -2.55
C TYR A 466 -12.46 -14.10 -3.15
N ASP A 467 -13.34 -13.45 -2.40
CA ASP A 467 -14.62 -12.97 -2.92
C ASP A 467 -14.41 -11.71 -3.78
N HIS A 468 -15.09 -11.64 -4.94
CA HIS A 468 -15.09 -10.48 -5.83
C HIS A 468 -16.49 -9.93 -6.14
N GLU A 469 -17.54 -10.49 -5.53
CA GLU A 469 -18.94 -10.32 -5.93
C GLU A 469 -19.83 -9.75 -4.83
N VAL A 470 -19.44 -9.98 -3.56
CA VAL A 470 -20.20 -9.51 -2.40
C VAL A 470 -20.45 -8.01 -2.51
N GLN A 471 -21.63 -7.59 -2.06
CA GLN A 471 -22.20 -6.24 -2.25
C GLN A 471 -22.60 -5.89 -3.70
N ALA A 472 -22.28 -6.72 -4.70
CA ALA A 472 -22.65 -6.52 -6.12
C ALA A 472 -22.20 -5.17 -6.71
N HIS A 473 -21.02 -4.70 -6.31
CA HIS A 473 -20.42 -3.44 -6.79
C HIS A 473 -19.31 -3.63 -7.83
N THR A 474 -18.71 -4.81 -7.96
CA THR A 474 -17.58 -5.07 -8.88
C THR A 474 -18.04 -5.26 -10.31
N ILE A 475 -17.47 -4.48 -11.23
CA ILE A 475 -17.79 -4.49 -12.67
C ILE A 475 -16.69 -5.19 -13.45
N ILE A 476 -15.46 -4.71 -13.31
CA ILE A 476 -14.27 -5.37 -13.84
C ILE A 476 -13.55 -6.01 -12.67
N LYS A 477 -13.30 -7.32 -12.79
CA LYS A 477 -12.67 -8.18 -11.79
C LYS A 477 -11.21 -8.43 -12.17
N PRO A 478 -10.39 -9.01 -11.26
CA PRO A 478 -8.99 -9.31 -11.57
C PRO A 478 -8.78 -10.28 -12.74
N LEU A 479 -9.76 -11.15 -13.03
CA LEU A 479 -9.73 -12.09 -14.15
C LEU A 479 -10.81 -11.73 -15.18
N THR A 480 -10.42 -11.67 -16.45
CA THR A 480 -11.21 -11.20 -17.59
C THR A 480 -11.28 -12.25 -18.71
N GLY A 481 -12.01 -11.94 -19.78
CA GLY A 481 -12.37 -12.90 -20.82
C GLY A 481 -13.57 -13.78 -20.44
N MET A 482 -14.16 -14.46 -21.43
CA MET A 482 -15.35 -15.31 -21.23
C MET A 482 -15.11 -16.41 -20.18
N GLU A 483 -13.90 -16.96 -20.17
CA GLU A 483 -13.49 -18.05 -19.29
C GLU A 483 -12.80 -17.58 -18.01
N GLN A 484 -12.69 -16.25 -17.82
CA GLN A 484 -11.99 -15.63 -16.69
C GLN A 484 -10.54 -16.14 -16.56
N LYS A 485 -9.82 -16.12 -17.69
CA LYS A 485 -8.43 -16.58 -17.80
C LYS A 485 -7.47 -15.45 -18.16
N GLY A 486 -7.93 -14.27 -18.52
CA GLY A 486 -7.06 -13.11 -18.77
C GLY A 486 -6.82 -12.30 -17.50
N PRO A 487 -5.71 -11.55 -17.38
CA PRO A 487 -5.56 -10.57 -16.31
C PRO A 487 -6.46 -9.34 -16.56
N SER A 488 -6.62 -8.48 -15.56
CA SER A 488 -7.13 -7.11 -15.72
C SER A 488 -6.09 -6.12 -15.24
N ASP A 489 -5.93 -5.00 -15.94
CA ASP A 489 -5.04 -3.91 -15.50
C ASP A 489 -5.49 -3.29 -14.17
N ALA A 490 -6.81 -3.15 -13.99
CA ALA A 490 -7.42 -2.52 -12.83
C ALA A 490 -8.83 -3.05 -12.55
N THR A 491 -9.33 -2.77 -11.35
CA THR A 491 -10.68 -3.14 -10.94
C THR A 491 -11.60 -1.95 -11.00
N VAL A 492 -12.79 -2.15 -11.56
CA VAL A 492 -13.82 -1.11 -11.69
C VAL A 492 -15.00 -1.44 -10.79
N LEU A 493 -15.42 -0.46 -9.98
CA LEU A 493 -16.56 -0.56 -9.08
C LEU A 493 -17.67 0.40 -9.49
N LYS A 494 -18.90 0.03 -9.11
CA LYS A 494 -20.11 0.85 -9.13
C LYS A 494 -20.53 1.15 -7.68
N PRO A 495 -19.97 2.17 -7.01
CA PRO A 495 -20.24 2.41 -5.58
C PRO A 495 -21.70 2.70 -5.22
N LEU A 496 -22.53 3.11 -6.20
CA LEU A 496 -23.96 3.41 -6.00
C LEU A 496 -24.82 2.64 -7.00
N TYR A 497 -25.79 1.86 -6.52
CA TYR A 497 -26.64 1.00 -7.37
C TYR A 497 -27.42 1.75 -8.46
N ASN A 498 -27.86 2.97 -8.18
CA ASN A 498 -28.66 3.80 -9.09
C ASN A 498 -27.84 4.81 -9.91
N ASN A 499 -26.52 4.63 -10.01
CA ASN A 499 -25.62 5.54 -10.74
C ASN A 499 -24.64 4.76 -11.62
N TRP A 500 -24.48 5.15 -12.88
CA TRP A 500 -23.51 4.53 -13.80
C TRP A 500 -22.10 5.08 -13.66
N LYS A 501 -21.91 6.15 -12.89
CA LYS A 501 -20.57 6.60 -12.50
C LYS A 501 -19.92 5.53 -11.60
N GLY A 502 -18.63 5.29 -11.80
CA GLY A 502 -17.85 4.34 -11.04
C GLY A 502 -16.48 4.87 -10.65
N ILE A 503 -15.70 3.98 -10.06
CA ILE A 503 -14.27 4.21 -9.78
C ILE A 503 -13.45 3.05 -10.32
N ALA A 504 -12.21 3.34 -10.71
CA ALA A 504 -11.21 2.34 -11.02
C ALA A 504 -10.09 2.39 -9.97
N VAL A 505 -9.61 1.23 -9.56
CA VAL A 505 -8.55 1.06 -8.57
C VAL A 505 -7.46 0.17 -9.15
N GLY A 506 -6.22 0.61 -9.04
CA GLY A 506 -5.04 -0.12 -9.53
C GLY A 506 -3.78 0.33 -8.79
N CYS A 507 -2.64 -0.28 -9.11
CA CYS A 507 -1.37 0.02 -8.45
C CYS A 507 -0.18 -0.07 -9.42
N GLY A 508 0.94 0.52 -9.02
CA GLY A 508 2.24 0.39 -9.67
C GLY A 508 3.32 0.13 -8.62
N ILE A 509 4.18 -0.84 -8.90
CA ILE A 509 5.22 -1.30 -7.98
C ILE A 509 6.31 -2.05 -8.74
N ASN A 510 7.52 -1.48 -8.80
CA ASN A 510 8.68 -2.20 -9.34
C ASN A 510 9.96 -1.85 -8.55
N PRO A 511 10.30 -2.62 -7.50
CA PRO A 511 11.45 -2.35 -6.63
C PRO A 511 12.80 -2.51 -7.34
N PHE A 512 12.84 -3.24 -8.46
CA PHE A 512 14.08 -3.55 -9.17
C PHE A 512 14.65 -2.32 -9.87
N TYR A 513 13.79 -1.43 -10.37
CA TYR A 513 14.23 -0.14 -10.89
C TYR A 513 14.91 0.70 -9.80
N GLY A 514 14.44 0.63 -8.56
CA GLY A 514 15.01 1.35 -7.41
C GLY A 514 16.41 0.87 -7.03
N MET A 515 16.75 -0.38 -7.35
CA MET A 515 18.12 -0.88 -7.19
C MET A 515 19.11 -0.17 -8.10
N ILE A 516 18.65 0.39 -9.23
CA ILE A 516 19.48 1.16 -10.17
C ILE A 516 19.29 2.67 -9.96
N ASP A 517 18.06 3.18 -10.01
CA ASP A 517 17.72 4.59 -9.77
C ASP A 517 16.36 4.76 -9.03
N PRO A 518 16.38 5.02 -7.71
CA PRO A 518 15.17 5.25 -6.92
C PRO A 518 14.30 6.42 -7.40
N TYR A 519 14.88 7.43 -8.07
CA TYR A 519 14.13 8.58 -8.58
C TYR A 519 13.23 8.17 -9.75
N TYR A 520 13.76 7.36 -10.68
CA TYR A 520 12.98 6.87 -11.81
C TYR A 520 12.00 5.78 -11.41
N MET A 521 12.36 4.91 -10.45
CA MET A 521 11.40 3.98 -9.84
C MET A 521 10.12 4.70 -9.38
N ALA A 522 10.25 5.83 -8.68
CA ALA A 522 9.10 6.60 -8.22
C ALA A 522 8.19 7.04 -9.37
N GLY A 523 8.78 7.57 -10.45
CA GLY A 523 8.01 8.01 -11.60
C GLY A 523 7.38 6.86 -12.39
N CYS A 524 8.03 5.69 -12.47
CA CYS A 524 7.47 4.49 -13.10
C CYS A 524 6.27 3.97 -12.30
N CYS A 525 6.41 3.81 -10.98
CA CYS A 525 5.31 3.32 -10.13
C CYS A 525 4.09 4.27 -10.18
N ILE A 526 4.31 5.59 -10.22
CA ILE A 526 3.22 6.57 -10.40
C ILE A 526 2.58 6.42 -11.78
N GLU A 527 3.38 6.31 -12.83
CA GLU A 527 2.87 6.21 -14.20
C GLU A 527 2.06 4.94 -14.41
N GLU A 528 2.59 3.79 -14.00
CA GLU A 528 1.94 2.48 -14.10
C GLU A 528 0.60 2.44 -13.34
N ALA A 529 0.56 2.95 -12.10
CA ALA A 529 -0.69 3.02 -11.33
C ALA A 529 -1.77 3.84 -12.04
N ILE A 530 -1.40 4.95 -12.71
CA ILE A 530 -2.32 5.76 -13.52
C ILE A 530 -2.69 5.01 -14.80
N ARG A 531 -1.71 4.38 -15.45
CA ARG A 531 -1.86 3.70 -16.72
C ARG A 531 -2.87 2.56 -16.62
N ASN A 532 -2.78 1.75 -15.58
CA ASN A 532 -3.68 0.65 -15.31
C ASN A 532 -5.15 1.08 -15.22
N ILE A 533 -5.43 2.12 -14.43
CA ILE A 533 -6.81 2.60 -14.28
C ILE A 533 -7.33 3.31 -15.54
N VAL A 534 -6.45 3.93 -16.34
CA VAL A 534 -6.83 4.54 -17.63
C VAL A 534 -7.14 3.47 -18.68
N ALA A 535 -6.44 2.34 -18.68
CA ALA A 535 -6.68 1.22 -19.59
C ALA A 535 -8.12 0.70 -19.48
N VAL A 536 -8.69 0.71 -18.27
CA VAL A 536 -10.09 0.32 -18.01
C VAL A 536 -11.09 1.49 -18.12
N GLY A 537 -10.64 2.68 -18.50
CA GLY A 537 -11.51 3.82 -18.83
C GLY A 537 -11.61 4.93 -17.77
N ALA A 538 -10.77 4.95 -16.73
CA ALA A 538 -10.73 6.07 -15.79
C ALA A 538 -10.30 7.38 -16.48
N ASP A 539 -10.82 8.50 -15.99
CA ASP A 539 -10.43 9.84 -16.44
C ASP A 539 -9.06 10.22 -15.84
N PRO A 540 -7.99 10.38 -16.65
CA PRO A 540 -6.65 10.70 -16.15
C PRO A 540 -6.57 12.07 -15.45
N ASP A 541 -7.54 12.97 -15.66
CA ASP A 541 -7.61 14.24 -14.94
C ASP A 541 -8.34 14.12 -13.59
N LYS A 542 -8.91 12.96 -13.25
CA LYS A 542 -9.62 12.69 -11.98
C LYS A 542 -9.05 11.48 -11.24
N VAL A 543 -7.73 11.43 -11.18
CA VAL A 543 -6.95 10.43 -10.45
C VAL A 543 -6.33 11.06 -9.22
N ALA A 544 -6.41 10.34 -8.10
CA ALA A 544 -5.63 10.56 -6.89
C ALA A 544 -4.82 9.30 -6.57
N ILE A 545 -3.69 9.48 -5.87
CA ILE A 545 -2.76 8.40 -5.56
C ILE A 545 -2.43 8.33 -4.06
N LEU A 546 -1.87 7.20 -3.64
CA LEU A 546 -1.33 6.96 -2.31
C LEU A 546 0.10 6.47 -2.42
N ASP A 547 0.95 6.87 -1.48
CA ASP A 547 2.34 6.48 -1.37
C ASP A 547 2.58 5.55 -0.18
N ASN A 548 3.14 4.36 -0.43
CA ASN A 548 3.55 3.43 0.64
C ASN A 548 5.02 3.08 0.48
N PHE A 549 5.85 3.51 1.43
CA PHE A 549 7.30 3.30 1.41
C PHE A 549 7.70 2.16 2.34
N CYS A 550 8.33 1.10 1.81
CA CYS A 550 8.99 0.08 2.62
C CYS A 550 10.49 0.14 2.40
N TRP A 551 11.24 0.48 3.45
CA TRP A 551 12.70 0.61 3.40
C TRP A 551 13.40 -0.20 4.50
N GLY A 552 14.65 -0.57 4.25
CA GLY A 552 15.53 -1.24 5.19
C GLY A 552 15.99 -0.32 6.34
N ASP A 553 17.23 -0.49 6.79
CA ASP A 553 17.76 0.37 7.86
C ASP A 553 18.01 1.80 7.37
N VAL A 554 17.20 2.74 7.85
CA VAL A 554 17.29 4.17 7.53
C VAL A 554 18.23 4.95 8.43
N ASN A 555 18.89 4.31 9.41
CA ASN A 555 20.02 4.91 10.11
C ASN A 555 21.30 4.84 9.27
N ASP A 556 21.35 3.98 8.25
CA ASP A 556 22.41 4.01 7.24
C ASP A 556 22.17 5.17 6.26
N GLU A 557 23.17 6.05 6.13
CA GLU A 557 23.06 7.26 5.31
C GLU A 557 22.76 6.96 3.84
N LYS A 558 23.20 5.81 3.30
CA LYS A 558 22.99 5.44 1.89
C LYS A 558 21.58 4.94 1.64
N ASN A 559 21.05 4.11 2.54
CA ASN A 559 19.67 3.66 2.51
C ASN A 559 18.71 4.85 2.65
N LEU A 560 18.96 5.74 3.61
CA LEU A 560 18.19 6.98 3.75
C LEU A 560 18.34 7.87 2.52
N GLY A 561 19.55 7.95 1.94
CA GLY A 561 19.79 8.69 0.69
C GLY A 561 19.00 8.14 -0.52
N ALA A 562 18.80 6.83 -0.59
CA ALA A 562 17.96 6.20 -1.60
C ALA A 562 16.46 6.52 -1.38
N LEU A 563 15.98 6.50 -0.13
CA LEU A 563 14.62 6.90 0.23
C LEU A 563 14.37 8.38 -0.12
N VAL A 564 15.28 9.27 0.26
CA VAL A 564 15.21 10.71 -0.08
C VAL A 564 15.12 10.89 -1.59
N ARG A 565 15.95 10.18 -2.36
CA ARG A 565 15.92 10.25 -3.83
C ARG A 565 14.60 9.74 -4.41
N ASN A 566 14.01 8.70 -3.84
CA ASN A 566 12.71 8.17 -4.24
C ASN A 566 11.57 9.17 -3.95
N VAL A 567 11.51 9.74 -2.74
CA VAL A 567 10.52 10.76 -2.34
C VAL A 567 10.60 12.00 -3.25
N LYS A 568 11.81 12.43 -3.62
CA LYS A 568 11.99 13.51 -4.61
C LYS A 568 11.42 13.15 -5.98
N GLY A 569 11.58 11.89 -6.40
CA GLY A 569 10.94 11.35 -7.59
C GLY A 569 9.42 11.42 -7.49
N CYS A 570 8.85 10.97 -6.36
CA CYS A 570 7.41 11.07 -6.09
C CYS A 570 6.91 12.50 -6.25
N ARG A 571 7.58 13.47 -5.61
CA ARG A 571 7.22 14.88 -5.71
C ARG A 571 7.23 15.36 -7.16
N ASP A 572 8.34 15.16 -7.86
CA ASP A 572 8.53 15.74 -9.19
C ASP A 572 7.57 15.12 -10.22
N PHE A 573 7.37 13.80 -10.17
CA PHE A 573 6.50 13.10 -11.10
C PHE A 573 5.02 13.29 -10.79
N ALA A 574 4.60 13.31 -9.52
CA ALA A 574 3.22 13.63 -9.15
C ALA A 574 2.80 15.03 -9.63
N ILE A 575 3.68 16.03 -9.51
CA ILE A 575 3.44 17.39 -10.05
C ILE A 575 3.30 17.35 -11.59
N LYS A 576 4.21 16.65 -12.28
CA LYS A 576 4.19 16.57 -13.76
C LYS A 576 2.96 15.81 -14.28
N TYR A 577 2.57 14.73 -13.61
CA TYR A 577 1.35 13.97 -13.89
C TYR A 577 0.07 14.71 -13.44
N ARG A 578 0.21 15.71 -12.55
CA ARG A 578 -0.90 16.40 -11.86
C ARG A 578 -1.80 15.39 -11.16
N VAL A 579 -1.21 14.58 -10.29
CA VAL A 579 -1.94 13.65 -9.43
C VAL A 579 -1.59 13.94 -7.97
N PRO A 580 -2.57 14.24 -7.10
CA PRO A 580 -2.30 14.49 -5.69
C PRO A 580 -2.16 13.17 -4.92
N PHE A 581 -1.26 13.16 -3.92
CA PHE A 581 -1.28 12.15 -2.87
C PHE A 581 -2.37 12.51 -1.86
N ILE A 582 -3.28 11.58 -1.58
CA ILE A 582 -4.40 11.81 -0.64
C ILE A 582 -4.18 11.14 0.72
N SER A 583 -3.35 10.11 0.75
CA SER A 583 -2.98 9.33 1.93
C SER A 583 -1.68 8.58 1.63
N GLY A 584 -1.01 8.06 2.65
CA GLY A 584 0.16 7.22 2.51
C GLY A 584 0.54 6.52 3.81
N LYS A 585 1.64 5.77 3.77
CA LYS A 585 2.27 5.12 4.93
C LYS A 585 3.75 4.91 4.69
N ASP A 586 4.52 4.83 5.76
CA ASP A 586 5.90 4.35 5.73
C ASP A 586 6.10 3.19 6.71
N SER A 587 6.85 2.19 6.25
CA SER A 587 7.39 1.09 7.04
C SER A 587 8.89 1.10 6.87
N LEU A 588 9.59 1.52 7.91
CA LEU A 588 11.04 1.64 7.93
C LEU A 588 11.64 0.53 8.79
N ASN A 589 12.95 0.32 8.70
CA ASN A 589 13.66 -0.73 9.44
C ASN A 589 13.28 -2.16 9.04
N ASN A 590 12.90 -2.37 7.78
CA ASN A 590 12.66 -3.70 7.21
C ASN A 590 13.98 -4.41 6.91
N PHE A 591 14.66 -4.88 7.95
CA PHE A 591 15.90 -5.66 7.85
C PHE A 591 15.97 -6.76 8.90
N PHE A 592 16.75 -7.78 8.59
CA PHE A 592 17.01 -8.93 9.44
C PHE A 592 18.47 -8.95 9.86
N ILE A 593 18.74 -9.31 11.12
CA ILE A 593 20.09 -9.56 11.63
C ILE A 593 20.21 -11.05 11.97
N ASP A 594 21.09 -11.74 11.26
CA ASP A 594 21.47 -13.10 11.62
C ASP A 594 22.41 -13.07 12.82
N LYS A 595 21.92 -13.47 14.00
CA LYS A 595 22.72 -13.49 15.24
C LYS A 595 23.90 -14.46 15.20
N LYS A 596 23.89 -15.50 14.35
CA LYS A 596 25.01 -16.45 14.22
C LYS A 596 26.17 -15.85 13.43
N THR A 597 25.86 -15.15 12.35
CA THR A 597 26.88 -14.61 11.43
C THR A 597 27.16 -13.12 11.66
N GLY A 598 26.26 -12.42 12.34
CA GLY A 598 26.26 -10.96 12.46
C GLY A 598 25.86 -10.24 11.17
N ILE A 599 25.46 -10.97 10.13
CA ILE A 599 25.12 -10.39 8.83
C ILE A 599 23.76 -9.72 8.90
N LYS A 600 23.72 -8.47 8.42
CA LYS A 600 22.51 -7.68 8.27
C LYS A 600 22.05 -7.68 6.82
N THR A 601 20.77 -8.00 6.59
CA THR A 601 20.16 -8.00 5.26
C THR A 601 18.93 -7.11 5.26
N SER A 602 18.91 -6.10 4.40
CA SER A 602 17.75 -5.23 4.20
C SER A 602 16.95 -5.68 2.98
N ILE A 603 15.64 -5.44 3.01
CA ILE A 603 14.81 -5.55 1.81
C ILE A 603 15.31 -4.58 0.73
N PRO A 604 14.99 -4.85 -0.56
CA PRO A 604 15.00 -3.81 -1.59
C PRO A 604 14.11 -2.64 -1.17
N GLY A 605 14.59 -1.41 -1.33
CA GLY A 605 13.75 -0.22 -1.14
C GLY A 605 12.55 -0.28 -2.10
N THR A 606 11.35 -0.32 -1.54
CA THR A 606 10.12 -0.61 -2.28
C THR A 606 9.14 0.54 -2.11
N LEU A 607 8.61 1.02 -3.24
CA LEU A 607 7.53 1.97 -3.29
C LEU A 607 6.32 1.31 -3.93
N LEU A 608 5.20 1.30 -3.22
CA LEU A 608 3.89 1.01 -3.80
C LEU A 608 3.14 2.32 -4.02
N ILE A 609 2.71 2.55 -5.26
CA ILE A 609 1.71 3.58 -5.57
C ILE A 609 0.37 2.91 -5.82
N SER A 610 -0.64 3.29 -5.05
CA SER A 610 -2.03 2.91 -5.34
C SER A 610 -2.77 4.08 -5.95
N ALA A 611 -3.63 3.84 -6.94
CA ALA A 611 -4.38 4.88 -7.62
C ALA A 611 -5.88 4.61 -7.56
N VAL A 612 -6.65 5.68 -7.39
CA VAL A 612 -8.11 5.67 -7.55
C VAL A 612 -8.52 6.75 -8.55
N GLY A 613 -9.28 6.35 -9.56
CA GLY A 613 -9.73 7.21 -10.65
C GLY A 613 -11.24 7.16 -10.85
N ILE A 614 -11.81 8.27 -11.33
CA ILE A 614 -13.23 8.33 -11.67
C ILE A 614 -13.48 7.71 -13.04
N VAL A 615 -14.41 6.75 -13.11
CA VAL A 615 -14.99 6.24 -14.36
C VAL A 615 -16.34 6.94 -14.58
N SER A 616 -16.46 7.70 -15.67
CA SER A 616 -17.66 8.52 -15.90
C SER A 616 -18.93 7.71 -16.17
N ASP A 617 -18.78 6.56 -16.84
CA ASP A 617 -19.83 5.60 -17.13
C ASP A 617 -19.21 4.19 -17.21
N ILE A 618 -19.48 3.34 -16.22
CA ILE A 618 -18.95 1.98 -16.13
C ILE A 618 -19.37 1.06 -17.28
N ARG A 619 -20.45 1.40 -18.01
CA ARG A 619 -20.90 0.61 -19.16
C ARG A 619 -19.96 0.75 -20.37
N LYS A 620 -19.02 1.70 -20.30
CA LYS A 620 -17.96 1.94 -21.27
C LYS A 620 -16.59 1.48 -20.76
N ALA A 621 -16.52 0.90 -19.57
CA ALA A 621 -15.29 0.30 -19.09
C ALA A 621 -14.95 -0.91 -19.99
N ILE A 622 -13.66 -1.09 -20.28
CA ILE A 622 -13.16 -2.14 -21.16
C ILE A 622 -12.10 -2.96 -20.41
N THR A 623 -11.84 -4.17 -20.91
CA THR A 623 -10.84 -5.10 -20.37
C THR A 623 -9.71 -5.31 -21.38
N SER A 624 -8.67 -6.05 -20.97
CA SER A 624 -7.46 -6.30 -21.76
C SER A 624 -7.62 -7.40 -22.81
N ASP A 625 -8.52 -8.36 -22.61
CA ASP A 625 -8.69 -9.51 -23.52
C ASP A 625 -9.16 -9.11 -24.92
N PHE A 626 -8.63 -9.79 -25.95
CA PHE A 626 -9.06 -9.60 -27.34
C PHE A 626 -10.54 -9.91 -27.53
N LYS A 627 -11.23 -9.10 -28.35
CA LYS A 627 -12.67 -9.18 -28.56
C LYS A 627 -13.04 -9.91 -29.83
N GLU A 628 -12.54 -9.48 -30.98
CA GLU A 628 -13.06 -9.95 -32.26
C GLU A 628 -11.98 -10.07 -33.34
N GLU A 629 -12.11 -11.09 -34.18
CA GLU A 629 -11.21 -11.31 -35.32
C GLU A 629 -11.27 -10.14 -36.31
N GLY A 630 -10.11 -9.82 -36.91
CA GLY A 630 -9.98 -8.80 -37.94
C GLY A 630 -9.93 -7.37 -37.39
N ASN A 631 -10.11 -7.19 -36.07
CA ASN A 631 -9.85 -5.91 -35.43
C ASN A 631 -8.38 -5.54 -35.50
N CYS A 632 -8.13 -4.23 -35.56
CA CYS A 632 -6.81 -3.66 -35.73
C CYS A 632 -6.12 -3.53 -34.37
N LEU A 633 -4.87 -3.95 -34.30
CA LEU A 633 -4.03 -3.82 -33.12
C LEU A 633 -3.07 -2.65 -33.30
N TYR A 634 -3.01 -1.79 -32.29
CA TYR A 634 -2.09 -0.66 -32.23
C TYR A 634 -1.26 -0.71 -30.96
N ILE A 635 0.01 -0.33 -31.07
CA ILE A 635 0.80 0.08 -29.91
C ILE A 635 0.78 1.61 -29.83
N CYS A 636 0.46 2.11 -28.64
CA CYS A 636 0.55 3.52 -28.30
C CYS A 636 1.75 3.73 -27.39
N GLY A 637 2.53 4.78 -27.61
CA GLY A 637 3.77 5.06 -26.87
C GLY A 637 5.02 4.60 -27.61
N LYS A 638 6.18 4.92 -27.03
CA LYS A 638 7.50 4.66 -27.63
C LYS A 638 8.27 3.64 -26.81
N THR A 639 8.92 2.71 -27.50
CA THR A 639 9.87 1.77 -26.93
C THR A 639 11.27 2.38 -26.97
N TYR A 640 11.99 2.27 -25.84
CA TYR A 640 13.37 2.69 -25.70
C TYR A 640 14.22 1.49 -25.25
N ASN A 641 15.54 1.60 -25.39
CA ASN A 641 16.46 0.59 -24.86
C ASN A 641 16.62 0.78 -23.33
N GLU A 642 15.62 0.29 -22.61
CA GLU A 642 15.43 0.46 -21.16
C GLU A 642 15.22 -0.90 -20.48
N LEU A 643 16.05 -1.88 -20.85
CA LEU A 643 15.99 -3.25 -20.33
C LEU A 643 16.63 -3.42 -18.94
N GLY A 644 17.25 -2.38 -18.39
CA GLY A 644 17.96 -2.45 -17.11
C GLY A 644 17.01 -2.81 -15.97
N ALA A 645 17.31 -3.91 -15.28
CA ALA A 645 16.46 -4.52 -14.25
C ALA A 645 15.08 -5.02 -14.70
N SER A 646 14.82 -5.10 -16.02
CA SER A 646 13.63 -5.76 -16.57
C SER A 646 13.54 -7.21 -16.16
N GLU A 647 12.34 -7.79 -16.22
CA GLU A 647 12.13 -9.21 -15.97
C GLU A 647 12.99 -10.06 -16.91
N TYR A 648 13.16 -9.65 -18.17
CA TYR A 648 14.08 -10.31 -19.11
C TYR A 648 15.53 -10.31 -18.60
N TYR A 649 16.07 -9.14 -18.26
CA TYR A 649 17.46 -9.05 -17.78
C TYR A 649 17.66 -9.79 -16.46
N ARG A 650 16.70 -9.69 -15.53
CA ARG A 650 16.75 -10.41 -14.26
C ARG A 650 16.71 -11.92 -14.46
N ARG A 651 15.80 -12.41 -15.32
CA ARG A 651 15.65 -13.84 -15.58
C ARG A 651 16.90 -14.47 -16.19
N TYR A 652 17.56 -13.75 -17.09
CA TYR A 652 18.81 -14.20 -17.74
C TYR A 652 20.08 -13.71 -17.04
N LYS A 653 19.96 -13.08 -15.87
CA LYS A 653 21.09 -12.55 -15.06
C LYS A 653 22.01 -11.62 -15.86
N ILE A 654 21.42 -10.79 -16.70
CA ILE A 654 22.08 -9.77 -17.50
C ILE A 654 22.27 -8.54 -16.62
N GLU A 655 23.53 -8.14 -16.41
CA GLU A 655 23.85 -6.93 -15.65
C GLU A 655 23.94 -5.69 -16.54
N GLY A 656 23.54 -4.55 -16.00
CA GLY A 656 23.62 -3.25 -16.68
C GLY A 656 22.35 -2.84 -17.41
N GLY A 657 22.50 -1.91 -18.34
CA GLY A 657 21.37 -1.26 -19.02
C GLY A 657 20.84 -0.04 -18.25
N ALA A 658 19.79 0.56 -18.79
CA ALA A 658 19.07 1.69 -18.20
C ALA A 658 17.69 1.25 -17.71
N VAL A 659 17.26 1.75 -16.56
CA VAL A 659 15.86 1.60 -16.13
C VAL A 659 14.96 2.49 -17.00
N PRO A 660 13.65 2.18 -17.08
CA PRO A 660 12.71 3.05 -17.77
C PRO A 660 12.70 4.49 -17.23
N VAL A 661 12.66 5.46 -18.13
CA VAL A 661 12.57 6.89 -17.81
C VAL A 661 11.15 7.39 -18.13
N PRO A 662 10.36 7.78 -17.13
CA PRO A 662 9.02 8.28 -17.37
C PRO A 662 9.01 9.58 -18.18
N HIS A 663 8.03 9.71 -19.09
CA HIS A 663 7.85 10.88 -19.96
C HIS A 663 6.49 11.57 -19.75
N PRO A 664 6.25 12.25 -18.62
CA PRO A 664 4.90 12.60 -18.18
C PRO A 664 4.09 13.44 -19.16
N LEU A 665 4.69 14.46 -19.79
CA LEU A 665 3.97 15.30 -20.75
C LEU A 665 3.42 14.49 -21.91
N ARG A 666 4.24 13.57 -22.43
CA ARG A 666 3.87 12.71 -23.55
C ARG A 666 2.83 11.67 -23.14
N THR A 667 3.13 10.93 -22.08
CA THR A 667 2.28 9.85 -21.56
C THR A 667 0.89 10.36 -21.19
N ARG A 668 0.79 11.55 -20.59
CA ARG A 668 -0.52 12.17 -20.31
C ARG A 668 -1.32 12.48 -21.56
N MET A 669 -0.69 12.91 -22.64
CA MET A 669 -1.39 13.14 -23.91
C MET A 669 -1.92 11.82 -24.47
N VAL A 670 -1.13 10.75 -24.41
CA VAL A 670 -1.56 9.39 -24.79
C VAL A 670 -2.75 8.95 -23.95
N MET A 671 -2.63 8.98 -22.62
CA MET A 671 -3.70 8.59 -21.67
C MET A 671 -5.00 9.36 -21.90
N LYS A 672 -4.94 10.69 -22.14
CA LYS A 672 -6.13 11.50 -22.41
C LYS A 672 -6.83 11.09 -23.69
N LYS A 673 -6.07 10.79 -24.75
CA LYS A 673 -6.64 10.37 -26.02
C LYS A 673 -7.19 8.94 -25.95
N ILE A 674 -6.48 8.02 -25.28
CA ILE A 674 -6.98 6.66 -25.00
C ILE A 674 -8.30 6.73 -24.23
N HIS A 675 -8.35 7.46 -23.11
CA HIS A 675 -9.58 7.65 -22.34
C HIS A 675 -10.73 8.17 -23.22
N ARG A 676 -10.46 9.13 -24.11
CA ARG A 676 -11.45 9.67 -25.04
C ARG A 676 -11.94 8.60 -26.03
N CYS A 677 -11.04 7.85 -26.64
CA CYS A 677 -11.39 6.77 -27.58
C CYS A 677 -12.21 5.66 -26.89
N ILE A 678 -11.87 5.27 -25.65
CA ILE A 678 -12.65 4.32 -24.84
C ILE A 678 -14.07 4.86 -24.63
N LYS A 679 -14.18 6.12 -24.21
CA LYS A 679 -15.48 6.76 -23.97
C LYS A 679 -16.36 6.84 -25.23
N GLU A 680 -15.75 7.07 -26.38
CA GLU A 680 -16.41 7.12 -27.69
C GLU A 680 -16.70 5.70 -28.26
N GLY A 681 -16.21 4.62 -27.62
CA GLY A 681 -16.43 3.24 -28.03
C GLY A 681 -15.57 2.78 -29.21
N ILE A 682 -14.46 3.49 -29.48
CA ILE A 682 -13.54 3.22 -30.58
C ILE A 682 -12.55 2.10 -30.22
N ILE A 683 -12.08 2.10 -28.98
CA ILE A 683 -11.22 1.06 -28.43
C ILE A 683 -12.10 0.01 -27.77
N LEU A 684 -11.89 -1.26 -28.14
CA LEU A 684 -12.66 -2.42 -27.67
C LEU A 684 -11.97 -3.16 -26.53
N SER A 685 -10.64 -3.23 -26.58
CA SER A 685 -9.78 -3.74 -25.51
C SER A 685 -8.51 -2.89 -25.39
N CYS A 686 -7.98 -2.79 -24.17
CA CYS A 686 -6.79 -2.01 -23.87
C CYS A 686 -6.03 -2.69 -22.75
N HIS A 687 -4.72 -2.82 -22.93
CA HIS A 687 -3.81 -3.37 -21.93
C HIS A 687 -2.54 -2.53 -21.85
N ASP A 688 -2.00 -2.36 -20.65
CA ASP A 688 -0.74 -1.67 -20.45
C ASP A 688 0.48 -2.53 -20.83
N CYS A 689 1.61 -1.88 -21.12
CA CYS A 689 2.89 -2.57 -21.26
C CYS A 689 3.79 -2.27 -20.06
N SER A 690 3.84 -3.22 -19.14
CA SER A 690 4.57 -3.20 -17.87
C SER A 690 5.67 -4.27 -17.86
N ASP A 691 5.65 -5.18 -16.87
CA ASP A 691 6.67 -6.21 -16.65
C ASP A 691 6.75 -7.19 -17.83
N GLY A 692 7.97 -7.48 -18.30
CA GLY A 692 8.18 -8.38 -19.46
C GLY A 692 7.89 -7.74 -20.83
N GLY A 693 7.35 -6.53 -20.88
CA GLY A 693 7.25 -5.71 -22.08
C GLY A 693 6.17 -6.14 -23.07
N PHE A 694 6.32 -5.70 -24.32
CA PHE A 694 5.31 -5.83 -25.38
C PHE A 694 4.84 -7.28 -25.57
N ILE A 695 5.78 -8.23 -25.58
CA ILE A 695 5.46 -9.62 -25.92
C ILE A 695 4.63 -10.31 -24.83
N ILE A 696 4.81 -9.94 -23.56
CA ILE A 696 3.99 -10.48 -22.48
C ILE A 696 2.60 -9.87 -22.54
N SER A 697 2.49 -8.55 -22.68
CA SER A 697 1.19 -7.88 -22.78
C SER A 697 0.33 -8.44 -23.93
N ILE A 698 0.89 -8.59 -25.14
CA ILE A 698 0.11 -9.11 -26.27
C ILE A 698 -0.31 -10.59 -26.04
N LEU A 699 0.52 -11.39 -25.37
CA LEU A 699 0.17 -12.77 -25.00
C LEU A 699 -0.94 -12.81 -23.95
N GLU A 700 -0.91 -11.92 -22.95
CA GLU A 700 -1.96 -11.83 -21.93
C GLU A 700 -3.31 -11.44 -22.54
N MET A 701 -3.33 -10.48 -23.47
CA MET A 701 -4.54 -10.14 -24.25
C MET A 701 -5.07 -11.34 -25.04
N ALA A 702 -4.16 -12.08 -25.70
CA ALA A 702 -4.48 -13.26 -26.50
C ALA A 702 -5.01 -14.43 -25.67
N ILE A 703 -4.38 -14.71 -24.51
CA ILE A 703 -4.80 -15.73 -23.56
C ILE A 703 -6.19 -15.40 -22.99
N GLY A 704 -6.41 -14.15 -22.59
CA GLY A 704 -7.72 -13.72 -22.07
C GLY A 704 -8.84 -13.81 -23.09
N GLY A 705 -8.55 -13.46 -24.36
CA GLY A 705 -9.53 -13.49 -25.44
C GLY A 705 -9.72 -14.86 -26.08
N GLU A 706 -8.83 -15.82 -25.77
CA GLU A 706 -8.72 -17.11 -26.45
C GLU A 706 -8.62 -16.98 -27.98
N LYS A 707 -7.91 -15.95 -28.44
CA LYS A 707 -7.72 -15.58 -29.85
C LYS A 707 -6.24 -15.36 -30.15
N GLY A 708 -5.83 -15.62 -31.38
CA GLY A 708 -4.49 -15.33 -31.87
C GLY A 708 -4.36 -13.92 -32.41
N ALA A 709 -3.15 -13.62 -32.86
CA ALA A 709 -2.85 -12.36 -33.52
C ALA A 709 -1.64 -12.51 -34.43
N ILE A 710 -1.60 -11.70 -35.48
CA ILE A 710 -0.41 -11.51 -36.30
C ILE A 710 0.10 -10.11 -36.03
N VAL A 711 1.35 -9.99 -35.56
CA VAL A 711 1.96 -8.71 -35.21
C VAL A 711 3.27 -8.48 -35.96
N TYR A 712 3.51 -7.24 -36.37
CA TYR A 712 4.67 -6.77 -37.13
C TYR A 712 5.57 -5.95 -36.20
N LEU A 713 6.71 -6.51 -35.83
CA LEU A 713 7.61 -5.90 -34.84
C LEU A 713 8.32 -4.65 -35.37
N ASP A 714 8.59 -4.58 -36.68
CA ASP A 714 9.21 -3.39 -37.30
C ASP A 714 8.34 -2.13 -37.19
N ASN A 715 7.02 -2.30 -36.96
CA ASN A 715 6.09 -1.19 -36.80
C ASN A 715 6.10 -0.61 -35.39
N ILE A 716 6.71 -1.29 -34.41
CA ILE A 716 6.76 -0.78 -33.03
C ILE A 716 7.63 0.48 -32.98
N PRO A 717 7.11 1.63 -32.50
CA PRO A 717 7.88 2.86 -32.44
C PRO A 717 9.10 2.72 -31.53
N SER A 718 10.30 2.67 -32.11
CA SER A 718 11.57 2.54 -31.37
C SER A 718 12.71 3.27 -32.11
N LEU A 719 13.76 3.66 -31.37
CA LEU A 719 15.03 4.09 -31.96
C LEU A 719 16.03 2.93 -32.09
N ASP A 720 15.76 1.83 -31.39
CA ASP A 720 16.58 0.62 -31.37
C ASP A 720 15.69 -0.54 -31.86
N SER A 721 16.02 -1.07 -33.03
CA SER A 721 15.24 -2.12 -33.68
C SER A 721 15.71 -3.53 -33.33
N SER A 722 16.55 -3.71 -32.30
CA SER A 722 16.92 -5.04 -31.81
C SER A 722 15.70 -5.77 -31.25
N LEU A 723 15.64 -7.09 -31.48
CA LEU A 723 14.49 -7.90 -31.10
C LEU A 723 14.28 -7.90 -29.58
N GLU A 724 15.35 -7.93 -28.79
CA GLU A 724 15.27 -7.89 -27.34
C GLU A 724 14.60 -6.60 -26.84
N VAL A 725 14.93 -5.46 -27.44
CA VAL A 725 14.33 -4.17 -27.08
C VAL A 725 12.86 -4.13 -27.50
N LEU A 726 12.55 -4.57 -28.72
CA LEU A 726 11.17 -4.55 -29.23
C LEU A 726 10.25 -5.49 -28.43
N LEU A 727 10.74 -6.67 -28.05
CA LEU A 727 9.96 -7.68 -27.32
C LEU A 727 9.85 -7.37 -25.83
N PHE A 728 10.97 -7.09 -25.16
CA PHE A 728 11.07 -7.17 -23.70
C PHE A 728 11.32 -5.85 -22.98
N SER A 729 11.54 -4.74 -23.69
CA SER A 729 11.70 -3.45 -23.00
C SER A 729 10.44 -3.11 -22.23
N GLU A 730 10.61 -2.60 -21.00
CA GLU A 730 9.55 -2.22 -20.06
C GLU A 730 9.34 -0.69 -20.05
N SER A 731 9.61 -0.03 -21.20
CA SER A 731 9.41 1.42 -21.36
C SER A 731 7.98 1.85 -20.95
N GLN A 732 7.92 2.91 -20.16
CA GLN A 732 6.70 3.45 -19.56
C GLN A 732 5.84 4.24 -20.57
N GLY A 733 4.55 4.40 -20.28
CA GLY A 733 3.60 5.13 -21.13
C GLY A 733 3.16 4.42 -22.40
N ARG A 734 3.30 3.08 -22.44
CA ARG A 734 2.86 2.23 -23.55
C ARG A 734 1.59 1.46 -23.26
N PHE A 735 0.73 1.35 -24.28
CA PHE A 735 -0.50 0.56 -24.28
C PHE A 735 -0.61 -0.24 -25.57
N ILE A 736 -1.23 -1.41 -25.50
CA ILE A 736 -1.73 -2.14 -26.67
C ILE A 736 -3.24 -1.98 -26.69
N VAL A 737 -3.79 -1.59 -27.84
CA VAL A 737 -5.23 -1.38 -28.00
C VAL A 737 -5.75 -2.14 -29.20
N GLU A 738 -6.91 -2.75 -29.02
CA GLU A 738 -7.72 -3.30 -30.11
C GLU A 738 -8.76 -2.26 -30.52
N VAL A 739 -8.74 -1.93 -31.80
CA VAL A 739 -9.62 -0.95 -32.42
C VAL A 739 -10.49 -1.66 -33.42
N GLU A 740 -11.80 -1.37 -33.35
CA GLU A 740 -12.76 -1.89 -34.31
C GLU A 740 -12.33 -1.53 -35.73
N ARG A 741 -12.35 -2.51 -36.65
CA ARG A 741 -11.82 -2.32 -38.02
C ARG A 741 -12.40 -1.09 -38.74
N GLN A 742 -13.69 -0.82 -38.57
CA GLN A 742 -14.38 0.33 -39.18
C GLN A 742 -14.02 1.68 -38.53
N CYS A 743 -13.51 1.66 -37.30
CA CYS A 743 -13.11 2.85 -36.55
C CYS A 743 -11.63 3.20 -36.75
N ARG A 744 -10.88 2.45 -37.57
CA ARG A 744 -9.45 2.66 -37.84
C ARG A 744 -9.09 4.11 -38.17
N ASP A 745 -9.71 4.69 -39.19
CA ASP A 745 -9.36 6.05 -39.65
C ASP A 745 -9.67 7.10 -38.58
N VAL A 746 -10.75 6.90 -37.82
CA VAL A 746 -11.14 7.77 -36.71
C VAL A 746 -10.11 7.68 -35.59
N PHE A 747 -9.71 6.48 -35.21
CA PHE A 747 -8.69 6.25 -34.19
C PHE A 747 -7.35 6.88 -34.58
N GLU A 748 -6.85 6.61 -35.80
CA GLU A 748 -5.59 7.17 -36.29
C GLU A 748 -5.62 8.72 -36.31
N SER A 749 -6.75 9.30 -36.74
CA SER A 749 -6.95 10.75 -36.72
C SER A 749 -6.94 11.32 -35.29
N MET A 750 -7.64 10.68 -34.36
CA MET A 750 -7.65 11.09 -32.96
C MET A 750 -6.25 11.01 -32.36
N MET A 751 -5.49 9.95 -32.65
CA MET A 751 -4.16 9.71 -32.10
C MET A 751 -3.04 10.52 -32.76
N SER A 752 -3.30 11.17 -33.90
CA SER A 752 -2.34 11.98 -34.67
C SER A 752 -1.42 12.87 -33.82
N GLY A 753 -0.13 12.90 -34.18
CA GLY A 753 0.93 13.64 -33.47
C GLY A 753 1.51 12.92 -32.25
N LEU A 754 1.09 11.68 -31.97
CA LEU A 754 1.68 10.81 -30.96
C LEU A 754 2.39 9.62 -31.62
N ASP A 755 3.26 8.93 -30.86
CA ASP A 755 3.82 7.66 -31.33
C ASP A 755 2.76 6.58 -31.17
N VAL A 756 2.01 6.35 -32.23
CA VAL A 756 1.00 5.29 -32.32
C VAL A 756 1.21 4.62 -33.66
N SER A 757 1.23 3.29 -33.65
CA SER A 757 1.50 2.51 -34.84
C SER A 757 0.59 1.30 -34.94
N TYR A 758 0.10 1.04 -36.14
CA TYR A 758 -0.60 -0.21 -36.47
C TYR A 758 0.42 -1.35 -36.43
N ILE A 759 0.21 -2.29 -35.52
CA ILE A 759 1.12 -3.42 -35.34
C ILE A 759 0.55 -4.72 -35.86
N GLY A 760 -0.73 -4.80 -36.25
CA GLY A 760 -1.29 -6.06 -36.73
C GLY A 760 -2.78 -6.20 -36.52
N SER A 761 -3.27 -7.43 -36.48
CA SER A 761 -4.69 -7.73 -36.30
C SER A 761 -4.92 -8.97 -35.45
N VAL A 762 -6.08 -9.00 -34.80
CA VAL A 762 -6.59 -10.19 -34.09
C VAL A 762 -7.02 -11.23 -35.12
N HIS A 763 -6.80 -12.49 -34.81
CA HIS A 763 -7.18 -13.62 -35.66
C HIS A 763 -7.83 -14.74 -34.84
N ASP A 764 -8.72 -15.51 -35.47
CA ASP A 764 -9.33 -16.68 -34.81
C ASP A 764 -8.41 -17.91 -34.80
N ASN A 765 -7.26 -17.86 -35.47
CA ASN A 765 -6.23 -18.88 -35.30
C ASN A 765 -5.75 -18.87 -33.83
N SER A 766 -5.53 -20.04 -33.22
CA SER A 766 -5.13 -20.10 -31.81
C SER A 766 -3.63 -19.87 -31.60
N GLU A 767 -3.01 -18.95 -32.35
CA GLU A 767 -1.56 -18.71 -32.37
C GLU A 767 -1.23 -17.21 -32.39
N LEU A 768 -0.24 -16.80 -31.60
CA LEU A 768 0.43 -15.51 -31.76
C LEU A 768 1.60 -15.66 -32.73
N ARG A 769 1.60 -14.91 -33.83
CA ARG A 769 2.71 -14.86 -34.79
C ARG A 769 3.35 -13.48 -34.78
N CYS A 770 4.66 -13.41 -34.52
CA CYS A 770 5.43 -12.17 -34.64
C CYS A 770 6.31 -12.21 -35.89
N ILE A 771 6.13 -11.22 -36.74
CA ILE A 771 6.86 -11.04 -37.99
C ILE A 771 7.86 -9.90 -37.81
N TYR A 772 9.12 -10.12 -38.20
CA TYR A 772 10.17 -9.13 -38.22
C TYR A 772 10.94 -9.23 -39.53
N LYS A 773 11.08 -8.12 -40.23
CA LYS A 773 11.70 -7.99 -41.56
C LYS A 773 11.15 -8.97 -42.60
N GLY A 774 9.86 -9.31 -42.49
CA GLY A 774 9.17 -10.23 -43.38
C GLY A 774 9.29 -11.71 -43.01
N GLU A 775 10.03 -12.05 -41.96
CA GLU A 775 10.19 -13.42 -41.47
C GLU A 775 9.39 -13.63 -40.18
N THR A 776 8.75 -14.80 -40.04
CA THR A 776 8.15 -15.21 -38.77
C THR A 776 9.27 -15.61 -37.82
N ILE A 777 9.49 -14.81 -36.78
CA ILE A 777 10.53 -15.08 -35.77
C ILE A 777 9.98 -15.79 -34.53
N LEU A 778 8.66 -15.78 -34.36
CA LEU A 778 7.95 -16.33 -33.21
C LEU A 778 6.55 -16.80 -33.63
N GLU A 779 6.19 -18.01 -33.25
CA GLU A 779 4.86 -18.59 -33.45
C GLU A 779 4.49 -19.42 -32.22
N ILE A 780 3.62 -18.89 -31.36
CA ILE A 780 3.26 -19.53 -30.09
C ILE A 780 1.78 -19.88 -30.10
N PRO A 781 1.41 -21.17 -29.95
CA PRO A 781 0.03 -21.55 -29.69
C PRO A 781 -0.48 -20.94 -28.38
N ILE A 782 -1.60 -20.21 -28.43
CA ILE A 782 -2.18 -19.51 -27.26
C ILE A 782 -2.49 -20.47 -26.13
N LYS A 783 -2.92 -21.70 -26.44
CA LYS A 783 -3.11 -22.75 -25.43
C LYS A 783 -1.81 -23.10 -24.70
N LYS A 784 -0.69 -23.25 -25.43
CA LYS A 784 0.63 -23.53 -24.84
C LYS A 784 1.08 -22.38 -23.96
N ALA A 785 0.93 -21.14 -24.43
CA ALA A 785 1.23 -19.94 -23.64
C ALA A 785 0.39 -19.89 -22.36
N GLY A 786 -0.93 -20.08 -22.45
CA GLY A 786 -1.84 -20.08 -21.31
C GLY A 786 -1.56 -21.18 -20.28
N ASP A 787 -1.13 -22.37 -20.72
CA ASP A 787 -0.76 -23.46 -19.82
C ASP A 787 0.57 -23.17 -19.08
N VAL A 788 1.56 -22.59 -19.78
CA VAL A 788 2.82 -22.14 -19.16
C VAL A 788 2.56 -21.01 -18.16
N TRP A 789 1.80 -20.00 -18.56
CA TRP A 789 1.47 -18.84 -17.73
C TRP A 789 0.73 -19.23 -16.45
N ARG A 790 -0.27 -20.14 -16.53
CA ARG A 790 -1.03 -20.58 -15.35
C ARG A 790 -0.26 -21.54 -14.44
N SER A 791 0.69 -22.30 -14.97
CA SER A 791 1.48 -23.26 -14.18
C SER A 791 2.76 -22.66 -13.56
N GLY A 792 3.12 -21.43 -13.94
CA GLY A 792 4.33 -20.75 -13.47
C GLY A 792 4.34 -20.42 -11.97
N LEU A 793 3.17 -20.17 -11.38
CA LEU A 793 3.02 -19.97 -9.93
C LEU A 793 2.38 -21.22 -9.29
N LYS A 794 3.16 -21.89 -8.44
CA LYS A 794 2.70 -23.07 -7.70
C LYS A 794 2.15 -22.65 -6.34
N TRP A 795 0.91 -23.04 -6.06
CA TRP A 795 0.27 -22.85 -4.75
C TRP A 795 0.84 -23.82 -3.73
#